data_AF-A0A673WSF6-F1
#
_entry.id   AF-A0A673WSF6-F1
#
_cell.length_a   1.000
_cell.length_b   1.000
_cell.length_c   1.000
_cell.angle_alpha   90.00
_cell.angle_beta   90.00
_cell.angle_gamma   90.00
#
_symmetry.space_group_name_H-M   'P 1'
#
loop_
_entity.id
_entity.type
_entity.pdbx_description
1 polymer ?
#
loop_
_entity_poly.entity_id
_entity_poly.type
_entity_poly.pdbx_seq_one_letter_code
_entity_poly.pdbx_strand_id
1 'polypeptide(L)'
;DGAVAYVCEWEKRPKSNHYPSIPLVCAWSCRNLVAFTTDLKNEEDEKVSHMVHIIDTEHPWDVYSINSGHGEVISCLEWDQSGSRLLSADGDGQIKCWAMADHLVNSWESSLGSAEDGDPIIALSWLHNGVKLALHVEMSGSTNFGEKFSRVKFSPSLTLFGGKPMEGWLAVTVSGLVTVSLLKPNGQLLTASESLCRLRGRVALADIAFTGGGNIVVAATDGSSSSPVQFYKVGIIALSQKSLANNTVQMLMLLFSCKEVVLVLHTPYSPFPLSIPTVGEKQPTILKWRILSATNDLDRVSAVALPKLPISISNTDLKVASDTKFCPGLGLALAFHDGSIQILHRLSLHTMGVFYGSSSGSSQRPGDEPAIKRQRPGGPTVHFKALQFSWTSLALAGVDNHGKLHMIRVSPSMGQMLDMNTLLRHLLFLLEYCMVTGYDWWDVLLHVQPGMVHNLVEKLHEEYMRQNQALQQVLSTRIVAVKASLCKLSSATAARACDFHAKLLLIAISSTLKSLLRPHVLNTPDKSPGDRLAEICSKNTDTDIDKVMINLKTEEFVLDGPPLQSLQQLIQWVGDFVLYLMANLPNQGSVVRPGFGFLRDGWSLGMLREMMVMIRIWGLLKPGCLPIYTATSDNQDSMSLLFRLLTKLWLCSRDEGHPQEPDEPLIDECCLLPSQLLVPSMDWLPVNDGIICKLQGKHPLRLQFGKPYSLPGLNSTAQVEVFSRSPGVQRMDHLRCLYMGVCPTEDSKACTRCGCVTMLRSPNKTNAMKQWEQRWIKNCLCGGLWRRIPSTMS
;
A
#
# COMPACT_ATOMS: atom_id res chain seq x y z
N ASP A 1 18.99 -14.71 9.08
CA ASP A 1 19.78 -14.09 7.99
C ASP A 1 18.96 -13.08 7.20
N GLY A 2 19.04 -11.82 7.61
CA GLY A 2 18.42 -10.68 6.95
C GLY A 2 19.47 -10.06 6.06
N ALA A 3 19.27 -10.19 4.75
CA ALA A 3 20.17 -9.59 3.78
C ALA A 3 19.70 -8.16 3.50
N VAL A 4 20.66 -7.23 3.41
CA VAL A 4 20.41 -5.90 2.85
C VAL A 4 19.90 -6.10 1.42
N ALA A 5 18.68 -5.62 1.14
CA ALA A 5 18.07 -5.66 -0.19
C ALA A 5 18.71 -4.58 -1.08
N TYR A 6 18.72 -3.35 -0.60
CA TYR A 6 19.40 -2.24 -1.27
C TYR A 6 19.84 -1.17 -0.28
N VAL A 7 20.79 -0.35 -0.73
CA VAL A 7 21.24 0.87 -0.07
C VAL A 7 21.09 2.02 -1.07
N CYS A 8 20.39 3.08 -0.68
CA CYS A 8 20.27 4.30 -1.47
C CYS A 8 21.12 5.42 -0.83
N GLU A 9 22.01 6.03 -1.62
CA GLU A 9 22.92 7.08 -1.17
C GLU A 9 22.77 8.39 -1.97
N TRP A 10 23.13 9.50 -1.33
CA TRP A 10 23.26 10.79 -1.99
C TRP A 10 24.52 10.85 -2.86
N GLU A 11 24.58 11.77 -3.83
CA GLU A 11 25.79 11.94 -4.66
C GLU A 11 27.01 12.29 -3.80
N LYS A 12 28.14 11.61 -4.02
CA LYS A 12 29.38 11.89 -3.30
C LYS A 12 29.96 13.24 -3.77
N ARG A 13 30.37 14.05 -2.79
CA ARG A 13 30.93 15.41 -2.89
C ARG A 13 31.83 15.65 -4.11
N PRO A 14 31.80 16.86 -4.71
CA PRO A 14 31.55 18.15 -4.03
C PRO A 14 30.19 18.84 -4.30
N LYS A 15 29.14 18.10 -4.71
CA LYS A 15 27.85 18.71 -5.11
C LYS A 15 26.65 18.48 -4.19
N SER A 16 26.78 17.74 -3.09
CA SER A 16 25.66 17.48 -2.16
C SER A 16 25.88 18.14 -0.80
N ASN A 17 24.93 19.01 -0.42
CA ASN A 17 24.93 19.75 0.85
C ASN A 17 24.05 19.10 1.92
N HIS A 18 23.62 17.85 1.70
CA HIS A 18 22.79 17.09 2.65
C HIS A 18 23.66 16.42 3.72
N TYR A 19 23.21 16.53 4.97
CA TYR A 19 23.82 15.96 6.16
C TYR A 19 22.77 15.22 6.99
N PRO A 20 23.11 14.14 7.71
CA PRO A 20 22.15 13.49 8.60
C PRO A 20 21.72 14.45 9.71
N SER A 21 20.41 14.60 9.92
CA SER A 21 19.89 15.40 11.04
C SER A 21 20.28 14.78 12.38
N ILE A 22 20.37 15.60 13.43
CA ILE A 22 20.62 15.15 14.80
C ILE A 22 19.56 15.78 15.72
N PRO A 23 18.49 15.05 16.13
CA PRO A 23 18.26 13.63 15.89
C PRO A 23 17.88 13.30 14.43
N LEU A 24 18.17 12.07 14.03
CA LEU A 24 17.73 11.51 12.75
C LEU A 24 16.46 10.70 13.00
N VAL A 25 15.40 10.94 12.23
CA VAL A 25 14.13 10.23 12.38
C VAL A 25 13.67 9.64 11.06
N CYS A 26 12.97 8.50 11.13
CA CYS A 26 12.34 7.88 9.98
C CYS A 26 11.01 7.23 10.36
N ALA A 27 10.09 7.15 9.42
CA ALA A 27 8.77 6.55 9.60
C ALA A 27 8.31 5.82 8.33
N TRP A 28 7.53 4.74 8.49
CA TRP A 28 7.08 3.88 7.39
C TRP A 28 5.55 3.73 7.40
N SER A 29 4.88 4.10 6.30
CA SER A 29 3.42 4.05 6.12
C SER A 29 2.87 2.68 5.70
N CYS A 30 1.56 2.47 5.86
CA CYS A 30 0.87 1.25 5.43
C CYS A 30 0.78 1.10 3.89
N ARG A 31 1.21 2.13 3.15
CA ARG A 31 1.28 2.15 1.68
C ARG A 31 2.70 1.94 1.15
N ASN A 32 3.62 1.47 2.00
CA ASN A 32 5.03 1.28 1.68
C ASN A 32 5.77 2.55 1.22
N LEU A 33 5.41 3.69 1.82
CA LEU A 33 6.21 4.92 1.74
C LEU A 33 7.08 5.06 3.00
N VAL A 34 8.35 5.42 2.80
CA VAL A 34 9.30 5.70 3.88
C VAL A 34 9.61 7.19 3.89
N ALA A 35 9.46 7.82 5.05
CA ALA A 35 9.87 9.20 5.31
C ALA A 35 11.11 9.23 6.20
N PHE A 36 12.04 10.15 5.95
CA PHE A 36 13.21 10.39 6.81
C PHE A 36 13.72 11.83 6.70
N THR A 37 14.55 12.27 7.64
CA THR A 37 15.05 13.66 7.69
C THR A 37 16.52 13.80 7.29
N THR A 38 16.88 14.94 6.71
CA THR A 38 18.27 15.40 6.59
C THR A 38 18.34 16.90 6.82
N ASP A 39 19.53 17.42 7.13
CA ASP A 39 19.82 18.84 7.21
C ASP A 39 20.54 19.28 5.94
N LEU A 40 20.11 20.38 5.34
CA LEU A 40 20.70 20.95 4.12
C LEU A 40 21.37 22.29 4.48
N LYS A 41 22.70 22.37 4.39
CA LYS A 41 23.43 23.63 4.61
C LYS A 41 23.46 24.46 3.32
N ASN A 42 22.95 25.69 3.35
CA ASN A 42 23.15 26.62 2.24
C ASN A 42 24.58 27.19 2.29
N GLU A 43 25.30 27.16 1.17
CA GLU A 43 26.68 27.67 1.09
C GLU A 43 26.74 29.20 1.15
N GLU A 44 25.68 29.90 0.71
CA GLU A 44 25.65 31.36 0.62
C GLU A 44 25.36 32.04 1.96
N ASP A 45 24.41 31.52 2.75
CA ASP A 45 23.88 32.18 3.96
C ASP A 45 24.21 31.44 5.28
N GLU A 46 24.97 30.35 5.23
CA GLU A 46 25.22 29.40 6.34
C GLU A 46 23.97 28.80 7.02
N LYS A 47 22.76 29.18 6.57
CA LYS A 47 21.49 28.72 7.12
C LYS A 47 21.29 27.23 6.84
N VAL A 48 20.88 26.50 7.88
CA VAL A 48 20.49 25.10 7.79
C VAL A 48 18.99 25.01 7.51
N SER A 49 18.62 24.22 6.51
CA SER A 49 17.22 23.86 6.23
C SER A 49 16.97 22.41 6.64
N HIS A 50 15.95 22.18 7.46
CA HIS A 50 15.54 20.83 7.85
C HIS A 50 14.64 20.22 6.78
N MET A 51 15.09 19.14 6.16
CA MET A 51 14.45 18.50 5.03
C MET A 51 13.68 17.25 5.47
N VAL A 52 12.53 17.02 4.86
CA VAL A 52 11.80 15.75 4.93
C VAL A 52 11.87 15.08 3.56
N HIS A 53 12.33 13.85 3.52
CA HIS A 53 12.40 13.04 2.31
C HIS A 53 11.35 11.94 2.37
N ILE A 54 10.63 11.74 1.28
CA ILE A 54 9.62 10.68 1.14
C ILE A 54 9.99 9.85 -0.09
N ILE A 55 10.07 8.53 0.10
CA ILE A 55 10.34 7.58 -0.98
C ILE A 55 9.24 6.52 -1.08
N ASP A 56 9.00 6.06 -2.29
CA ASP A 56 8.29 4.82 -2.57
C ASP A 56 9.30 3.66 -2.59
N THR A 57 9.02 2.57 -1.88
CA THR A 57 9.98 1.45 -1.81
C THR A 57 10.21 0.75 -3.15
N GLU A 58 9.28 0.88 -4.08
CA GLU A 58 9.41 0.33 -5.43
C GLU A 58 10.30 1.19 -6.35
N HIS A 59 10.38 2.50 -6.08
CA HIS A 59 11.19 3.48 -6.83
C HIS A 59 12.08 4.32 -5.89
N PRO A 60 13.02 3.71 -5.15
CA PRO A 60 13.78 4.39 -4.10
C PRO A 60 14.71 5.53 -4.59
N TRP A 61 14.96 5.61 -5.90
CA TRP A 61 15.70 6.73 -6.51
C TRP A 61 14.83 7.98 -6.73
N ASP A 62 13.50 7.82 -6.87
CA ASP A 62 12.54 8.92 -7.10
C ASP A 62 12.16 9.57 -5.76
N VAL A 63 13.17 10.07 -5.05
CA VAL A 63 12.98 10.70 -3.73
C VAL A 63 12.34 12.07 -3.87
N TYR A 64 11.24 12.27 -3.15
CA TYR A 64 10.64 13.58 -3.01
C TYR A 64 11.20 14.27 -1.77
N SER A 65 11.79 15.46 -1.95
CA SER A 65 12.45 16.20 -0.86
C SER A 65 11.72 17.51 -0.60
N ILE A 66 11.33 17.72 0.66
CA ILE A 66 10.53 18.86 1.12
C ILE A 66 11.42 19.71 2.03
N ASN A 67 11.55 21.00 1.72
CA ASN A 67 12.03 21.95 2.72
C ASN A 67 10.90 22.17 3.74
N SER A 68 11.08 21.63 4.94
CA SER A 68 10.00 21.57 5.91
C SER A 68 9.62 22.94 6.47
N GLY A 69 10.55 23.92 6.40
CA GLY A 69 10.42 25.23 7.03
C GLY A 69 10.31 25.17 8.57
N HIS A 70 10.71 24.05 9.19
CA HIS A 70 10.92 23.99 10.64
C HIS A 70 12.10 24.89 11.02
N GLY A 71 11.99 25.54 12.19
CA GLY A 71 13.04 26.43 12.70
C GLY A 71 14.17 25.65 13.38
N GLU A 72 13.84 24.48 13.92
CA GLU A 72 14.73 23.58 14.63
C GLU A 72 14.71 22.17 14.03
N VAL A 73 15.60 21.31 14.52
CA VAL A 73 15.71 19.93 14.04
C VAL A 73 14.40 19.17 14.29
N ILE A 74 13.96 18.45 13.26
CA ILE A 74 12.77 17.59 13.32
C ILE A 74 13.04 16.40 14.24
N SER A 75 12.25 16.28 15.31
CA SER A 75 12.38 15.26 16.34
C SER A 75 11.39 14.09 16.20
N CYS A 76 10.32 14.26 15.41
CA CYS A 76 9.25 13.26 15.25
C CYS A 76 8.72 13.23 13.80
N LEU A 77 8.40 12.03 13.31
CA LEU A 77 7.68 11.81 12.06
C LEU A 77 6.60 10.73 12.27
N GLU A 78 5.34 11.04 11.96
CA GLU A 78 4.22 10.11 12.19
C GLU A 78 3.23 10.04 11.04
N TRP A 79 3.05 8.84 10.50
CA TRP A 79 2.11 8.57 9.42
C TRP A 79 0.69 8.41 9.95
N ASP A 80 -0.28 8.98 9.24
CA ASP A 80 -1.68 8.70 9.54
C ASP A 80 -2.04 7.25 9.17
N GLN A 81 -3.16 6.75 9.69
CA GLN A 81 -3.59 5.36 9.45
C GLN A 81 -3.84 5.06 7.96
N SER A 82 -4.13 6.09 7.16
CA SER A 82 -4.35 5.96 5.73
C SER A 82 -3.05 5.92 4.92
N GLY A 83 -1.93 6.37 5.48
CA GLY A 83 -0.65 6.55 4.79
C GLY A 83 -0.64 7.68 3.77
N SER A 84 -1.56 8.66 3.88
CA SER A 84 -1.66 9.81 2.96
C SER A 84 -1.36 11.16 3.61
N ARG A 85 -1.19 11.18 4.94
CA ARG A 85 -0.72 12.33 5.69
C ARG A 85 0.45 11.97 6.58
N LEU A 86 1.36 12.92 6.76
CA LEU A 86 2.54 12.80 7.60
C LEU A 86 2.56 13.98 8.56
N LEU A 87 2.78 13.73 9.84
CA LEU A 87 3.12 14.78 10.80
C LEU A 87 4.64 14.88 10.92
N SER A 88 5.14 16.10 11.03
CA SER A 88 6.49 16.39 11.53
C SER A 88 6.40 17.31 12.73
N ALA A 89 7.31 17.14 13.68
CA ALA A 89 7.48 18.08 14.79
C ALA A 89 8.95 18.38 15.02
N ASP A 90 9.27 19.57 15.51
CA ASP A 90 10.63 20.02 15.78
C ASP A 90 10.93 20.30 17.25
N GLY A 91 12.19 20.66 17.50
CA GLY A 91 12.71 21.04 18.81
C GLY A 91 12.17 22.36 19.36
N ASP A 92 11.43 23.16 18.60
CA ASP A 92 10.84 24.43 19.04
C ASP A 92 9.35 24.29 19.38
N GLY A 93 8.81 23.06 19.32
CA GLY A 93 7.40 22.81 19.60
C GLY A 93 6.47 23.00 18.39
N GLN A 94 7.03 23.20 17.19
CA GLN A 94 6.24 23.36 15.97
C GLN A 94 5.86 21.99 15.39
N ILE A 95 4.58 21.82 15.06
CA ILE A 95 4.01 20.63 14.43
C ILE A 95 3.42 21.02 13.07
N LYS A 96 3.75 20.27 12.02
CA LYS A 96 3.18 20.42 10.68
C LYS A 96 2.53 19.15 10.21
N CYS A 97 1.39 19.29 9.55
CA CYS A 97 0.66 18.23 8.88
C CYS A 97 0.81 18.36 7.36
N TRP A 98 1.49 17.39 6.77
CA TRP A 98 1.70 17.24 5.34
C TRP A 98 0.65 16.32 4.74
N ALA A 99 0.11 16.67 3.59
CA ALA A 99 -0.84 15.85 2.84
C ALA A 99 -0.37 15.64 1.40
N MET A 100 -0.66 14.47 0.83
CA MET A 100 -0.45 14.22 -0.60
C MET A 100 -1.36 15.15 -1.42
N ALA A 101 -0.76 16.10 -2.14
CA ALA A 101 -1.47 16.95 -3.07
C ALA A 101 -1.88 16.14 -4.30
N ASP A 102 -3.14 16.29 -4.74
CA ASP A 102 -3.73 15.57 -5.88
C ASP A 102 -3.56 14.03 -5.84
N HIS A 103 -3.37 13.46 -4.65
CA HIS A 103 -3.06 12.04 -4.44
C HIS A 103 -1.80 11.54 -5.15
N LEU A 104 -0.80 12.41 -5.30
CA LEU A 104 0.49 12.08 -5.91
C LEU A 104 1.55 11.85 -4.83
N VAL A 105 2.28 10.75 -4.91
CA VAL A 105 3.31 10.37 -3.90
C VAL A 105 4.52 11.28 -3.90
N ASN A 106 4.76 12.01 -4.99
CA ASN A 106 5.83 12.98 -5.16
C ASN A 106 5.28 14.42 -5.26
N SER A 107 4.16 14.69 -4.60
CA SER A 107 3.62 16.04 -4.45
C SER A 107 3.00 16.17 -3.06
N TRP A 108 3.58 17.02 -2.22
CA TRP A 108 3.12 17.20 -0.85
C TRP A 108 2.96 18.67 -0.53
N GLU A 109 1.90 18.98 0.21
CA GLU A 109 1.63 20.33 0.68
C GLU A 109 1.47 20.32 2.21
N SER A 110 1.94 21.38 2.84
CA SER A 110 1.63 21.63 4.25
C SER A 110 0.20 22.17 4.32
N SER A 111 -0.66 21.47 5.04
CA SER A 111 -2.09 21.81 5.14
C SER A 111 -2.35 22.66 6.38
N LEU A 112 -1.97 22.17 7.55
CA LEU A 112 -2.23 22.74 8.86
C LEU A 112 -1.08 22.44 9.81
N GLY A 113 -0.95 23.21 10.88
CA GLY A 113 0.03 22.99 11.92
C GLY A 113 -0.41 23.59 13.25
N SER A 114 0.22 23.15 14.32
CA SER A 114 0.10 23.74 15.65
C SER A 114 1.51 24.10 16.13
N ALA A 115 1.62 25.04 17.05
CA ALA A 115 2.89 25.37 17.68
C ALA A 115 2.68 25.52 19.18
N GLU A 116 3.62 25.02 19.95
CA GLU A 116 3.77 25.32 21.37
C GLU A 116 4.97 26.27 21.50
N ASP A 117 4.85 27.33 22.31
CA ASP A 117 5.87 28.40 22.39
C ASP A 117 7.22 27.87 22.94
N GLY A 118 8.10 27.38 22.05
CA GLY A 118 9.46 26.97 22.37
C GLY A 118 9.57 25.72 23.24
N ASP A 119 8.53 24.88 23.29
CA ASP A 119 8.50 23.66 24.11
C ASP A 119 8.63 22.40 23.23
N PRO A 120 9.80 21.72 23.24
CA PRO A 120 10.08 20.66 22.27
C PRO A 120 9.09 19.50 22.34
N ILE A 121 8.66 18.99 21.17
CA ILE A 121 7.81 17.80 21.09
C ILE A 121 8.66 16.53 21.25
N ILE A 122 8.27 15.67 22.18
CA ILE A 122 8.95 14.39 22.48
C ILE A 122 8.12 13.15 22.15
N ALA A 123 6.80 13.29 22.02
CA ALA A 123 5.92 12.25 21.52
C ALA A 123 4.79 12.85 20.70
N LEU A 124 4.45 12.19 19.60
CA LEU A 124 3.44 12.63 18.66
C LEU A 124 2.64 11.42 18.21
N SER A 125 1.32 11.53 18.10
CA SER A 125 0.50 10.43 17.59
C SER A 125 -0.81 10.93 16.99
N TRP A 126 -1.25 10.28 15.92
CA TRP A 126 -2.59 10.48 15.37
C TRP A 126 -3.66 9.90 16.30
N LEU A 127 -4.79 10.60 16.42
CA LEU A 127 -5.96 10.06 17.12
C LEU A 127 -6.48 8.81 16.41
N HIS A 128 -6.87 7.81 17.20
CA HIS A 128 -7.30 6.53 16.65
C HIS A 128 -8.78 6.59 16.21
N ASN A 129 -9.09 6.12 15.00
CA ASN A 129 -10.44 6.16 14.43
C ASN A 129 -11.36 4.99 14.82
N GLY A 130 -10.89 4.07 15.66
CA GLY A 130 -11.62 2.88 16.10
C GLY A 130 -11.43 1.63 15.23
N VAL A 131 -10.70 1.72 14.12
CA VAL A 131 -10.49 0.58 13.21
C VAL A 131 -9.16 -0.10 13.50
N LYS A 132 -9.20 -1.34 13.98
CA LYS A 132 -8.03 -2.21 14.14
C LYS A 132 -8.41 -3.64 13.80
N LEU A 133 -7.67 -4.25 12.86
CA LEU A 133 -7.87 -5.65 12.46
C LEU A 133 -6.72 -6.50 13.05
N ALA A 134 -7.04 -7.35 14.01
CA ALA A 134 -6.07 -8.27 14.61
C ALA A 134 -5.83 -9.47 13.69
N LEU A 135 -4.61 -10.02 13.78
CA LEU A 135 -4.20 -11.25 13.11
C LEU A 135 -4.02 -12.36 14.16
N HIS A 136 -4.79 -13.44 14.03
CA HIS A 136 -4.78 -14.59 14.93
C HIS A 136 -3.96 -15.71 14.33
N VAL A 137 -2.74 -15.91 14.84
CA VAL A 137 -1.79 -16.88 14.30
C VAL A 137 -2.29 -18.31 14.53
N GLU A 138 -3.01 -18.54 15.64
CA GLU A 138 -3.65 -19.82 15.94
C GLU A 138 -4.67 -20.25 14.87
N MET A 139 -5.29 -19.29 14.19
CA MET A 139 -6.27 -19.51 13.12
C MET A 139 -5.64 -19.55 11.73
N SER A 140 -4.31 -19.55 11.60
CA SER A 140 -3.60 -19.56 10.30
C SER A 140 -3.93 -20.78 9.43
N GLY A 141 -4.40 -21.88 10.03
CA GLY A 141 -4.88 -23.08 9.33
C GLY A 141 -6.37 -23.07 8.96
N SER A 142 -7.16 -22.10 9.44
CA SER A 142 -8.55 -21.93 9.02
C SER A 142 -8.60 -21.57 7.53
N THR A 143 -9.71 -21.87 6.86
CA THR A 143 -9.97 -21.36 5.50
C THR A 143 -10.81 -20.09 5.52
N ASN A 144 -11.41 -19.70 6.66
CA ASN A 144 -12.30 -18.55 6.77
C ASN A 144 -11.53 -17.30 7.21
N PHE A 145 -11.55 -16.25 6.39
CA PHE A 145 -10.85 -15.00 6.71
C PHE A 145 -11.41 -14.30 7.95
N GLY A 146 -12.69 -14.49 8.28
CA GLY A 146 -13.29 -13.91 9.49
C GLY A 146 -12.77 -14.50 10.80
N GLU A 147 -12.22 -15.72 10.77
CA GLU A 147 -11.57 -16.37 11.91
C GLU A 147 -10.11 -15.95 12.01
N LYS A 148 -9.42 -15.89 10.86
CA LYS A 148 -8.03 -15.41 10.75
C LYS A 148 -7.88 -13.96 11.20
N PHE A 149 -8.82 -13.11 10.79
CA PHE A 149 -8.74 -11.66 10.94
C PHE A 149 -10.02 -11.11 11.54
N SER A 150 -9.93 -10.57 12.76
CA SER A 150 -11.09 -10.03 13.44
C SER A 150 -10.93 -8.55 13.75
N ARG A 151 -12.05 -7.81 13.63
CA ARG A 151 -12.12 -6.43 14.07
C ARG A 151 -12.03 -6.43 15.59
N VAL A 152 -11.00 -5.81 16.13
CA VAL A 152 -10.86 -5.62 17.56
C VAL A 152 -11.93 -4.64 18.02
N LYS A 153 -12.62 -4.94 19.13
CA LYS A 153 -13.51 -3.98 19.78
C LYS A 153 -12.68 -2.79 20.25
N PHE A 154 -12.62 -1.75 19.43
CA PHE A 154 -11.79 -0.57 19.63
C PHE A 154 -12.64 0.68 19.39
N SER A 155 -12.79 1.52 20.40
CA SER A 155 -13.53 2.78 20.27
C SER A 155 -12.60 3.87 19.71
N PRO A 156 -13.09 4.80 18.89
CA PRO A 156 -12.30 5.96 18.48
C PRO A 156 -11.85 6.78 19.69
N SER A 157 -10.70 7.46 19.57
CA SER A 157 -10.20 8.35 20.63
C SER A 157 -11.14 9.52 20.92
N LEU A 158 -11.84 9.98 19.89
CA LEU A 158 -12.87 11.00 20.00
C LEU A 158 -13.93 10.76 18.92
N THR A 159 -15.19 10.94 19.28
CA THR A 159 -16.32 10.89 18.33
C THR A 159 -17.16 12.17 18.41
N LEU A 160 -17.72 12.57 17.27
CA LEU A 160 -18.76 13.60 17.22
C LEU A 160 -20.15 13.00 17.48
N PHE A 161 -21.13 13.88 17.63
CA PHE A 161 -22.54 13.50 17.56
C PHE A 161 -22.81 12.62 16.33
N GLY A 162 -23.45 11.48 16.54
CA GLY A 162 -23.65 10.45 15.50
C GLY A 162 -22.53 9.40 15.39
N GLY A 163 -21.57 9.37 16.32
CA GLY A 163 -20.57 8.29 16.44
C GLY A 163 -19.44 8.33 15.41
N LYS A 164 -19.33 9.41 14.62
CA LYS A 164 -18.24 9.57 13.64
C LYS A 164 -16.92 9.88 14.35
N PRO A 165 -15.82 9.17 14.05
CA PRO A 165 -14.52 9.47 14.61
C PRO A 165 -14.04 10.86 14.16
N MET A 166 -13.37 11.57 15.07
CA MET A 166 -12.66 12.82 14.75
C MET A 166 -11.24 12.53 14.31
N GLU A 167 -10.78 13.29 13.31
CA GLU A 167 -9.38 13.29 12.90
C GLU A 167 -8.61 14.37 13.66
N GLY A 168 -7.36 14.09 13.99
CA GLY A 168 -6.51 14.97 14.76
C GLY A 168 -5.28 14.25 15.29
N TRP A 169 -4.46 14.95 16.06
CA TRP A 169 -3.27 14.43 16.70
C TRP A 169 -3.17 14.85 18.15
N LEU A 170 -2.34 14.12 18.89
CA LEU A 170 -1.93 14.41 20.25
C LEU A 170 -0.40 14.55 20.28
N ALA A 171 0.07 15.57 20.97
CA ALA A 171 1.49 15.84 21.18
C ALA A 171 1.79 15.95 22.67
N VAL A 172 2.99 15.51 23.07
CA VAL A 172 3.52 15.64 24.43
C VAL A 172 4.85 16.37 24.35
N THR A 173 5.03 17.39 25.20
CA THR A 173 6.23 18.22 25.24
C THR A 173 7.19 17.84 26.38
N VAL A 174 8.41 18.38 26.34
CA VAL A 174 9.42 18.22 27.40
C VAL A 174 8.94 18.78 28.75
N SER A 175 8.13 19.84 28.76
CA SER A 175 7.59 20.38 30.01
C SER A 175 6.42 19.56 30.59
N GLY A 176 5.99 18.51 29.89
CA GLY A 176 4.84 17.68 30.24
C GLY A 176 3.50 18.27 29.81
N LEU A 177 3.49 19.20 28.85
CA LEU A 177 2.26 19.69 28.22
C LEU A 177 1.74 18.65 27.22
N VAL A 178 0.44 18.38 27.27
CA VAL A 178 -0.25 17.54 26.30
C VAL A 178 -1.19 18.39 25.47
N THR A 179 -0.93 18.49 24.17
CA THR A 179 -1.79 19.21 23.24
C THR A 179 -2.56 18.23 22.37
N VAL A 180 -3.87 18.45 22.25
CA VAL A 180 -4.73 17.78 21.27
C VAL A 180 -5.12 18.79 20.20
N SER A 181 -4.88 18.42 18.95
CA SER A 181 -5.25 19.22 17.77
C SER A 181 -6.23 18.46 16.90
N LEU A 182 -7.40 19.03 16.63
CA LEU A 182 -8.47 18.41 15.85
C LEU A 182 -8.64 19.09 14.50
N LEU A 183 -8.71 18.28 13.45
CA LEU A 183 -8.94 18.72 12.08
C LEU A 183 -10.44 18.92 11.85
N LYS A 184 -10.87 20.17 11.67
CA LYS A 184 -12.26 20.44 11.28
C LYS A 184 -12.46 20.26 9.77
N PRO A 185 -13.66 19.86 9.33
CA PRO A 185 -14.00 19.75 7.90
C PRO A 185 -13.87 21.07 7.12
N ASN A 186 -13.95 22.22 7.79
CA ASN A 186 -13.80 23.54 7.18
C ASN A 186 -12.34 23.99 7.04
N GLY A 187 -11.37 23.12 7.31
CA GLY A 187 -9.94 23.43 7.22
C GLY A 187 -9.40 24.23 8.39
N GLN A 188 -10.14 24.38 9.49
CA GLN A 188 -9.62 25.00 10.72
C GLN A 188 -9.07 23.96 11.70
N LEU A 189 -8.08 24.36 12.49
CA LEU A 189 -7.57 23.55 13.59
C LEU A 189 -8.24 23.96 14.91
N LEU A 190 -8.65 22.99 15.73
CA LEU A 190 -9.01 23.22 17.13
C LEU A 190 -7.93 22.63 18.01
N THR A 191 -7.32 23.45 18.87
CA THR A 191 -6.29 23.00 19.80
C THR A 191 -6.79 23.14 21.24
N ALA A 192 -6.36 22.22 22.10
CA ALA A 192 -6.44 22.39 23.54
C ALA A 192 -5.28 21.67 24.21
N SER A 193 -4.76 22.26 25.28
CA SER A 193 -3.54 21.81 25.91
C SER A 193 -3.72 21.75 27.43
N GLU A 194 -3.21 20.69 28.05
CA GLU A 194 -3.28 20.46 29.49
C GLU A 194 -2.00 19.80 29.99
N SER A 195 -1.63 20.09 31.24
CA SER A 195 -0.39 19.55 31.83
C SER A 195 -0.61 18.13 32.38
N LEU A 196 0.36 17.24 32.16
CA LEU A 196 0.38 15.89 32.75
C LEU A 196 0.38 15.95 34.29
N CYS A 197 1.10 16.91 34.86
CA CYS A 197 1.24 17.10 36.31
C CYS A 197 0.94 18.55 36.73
N ARG A 198 0.52 18.73 38.00
CA ARG A 198 0.28 20.06 38.59
C ARG A 198 1.55 20.92 38.71
N LEU A 199 2.70 20.28 38.87
CA LEU A 199 4.02 20.91 38.83
C LEU A 199 4.68 20.51 37.51
N ARG A 200 5.17 21.48 36.74
CA ARG A 200 5.95 21.20 35.52
C ARG A 200 7.23 20.48 35.91
N GLY A 201 7.43 19.28 35.37
CA GLY A 201 8.63 18.47 35.52
C GLY A 201 9.24 18.20 34.15
N ARG A 202 10.55 17.95 34.09
CA ARG A 202 11.21 17.61 32.84
C ARG A 202 10.83 16.18 32.44
N VAL A 203 10.09 16.04 31.35
CA VAL A 203 9.86 14.77 30.67
C VAL A 203 10.95 14.60 29.62
N ALA A 204 11.84 13.62 29.81
CA ALA A 204 12.91 13.35 28.85
C ALA A 204 12.46 12.39 27.74
N LEU A 205 11.57 11.45 28.06
CA LEU A 205 11.01 10.49 27.12
C LEU A 205 9.52 10.31 27.39
N ALA A 206 8.73 10.19 26.32
CA ALA A 206 7.33 9.84 26.40
C ALA A 206 6.94 8.90 25.26
N ASP A 207 5.88 8.10 25.48
CA ASP A 207 5.26 7.28 24.44
C ASP A 207 3.73 7.29 24.62
N ILE A 208 3.00 7.12 23.51
CA ILE A 208 1.54 7.26 23.45
C ILE A 208 0.93 5.93 23.01
N ALA A 209 0.02 5.40 23.82
CA ALA A 209 -0.73 4.19 23.55
C ALA A 209 -2.24 4.42 23.63
N PHE A 210 -3.01 3.55 22.97
CA PHE A 210 -4.46 3.63 22.94
C PHE A 210 -5.09 2.35 23.48
N THR A 211 -6.07 2.50 24.37
CA THR A 211 -6.84 1.39 24.93
C THR A 211 -8.04 1.03 24.06
N GLY A 212 -8.57 -0.20 24.16
CA GLY A 212 -9.77 -0.62 23.42
C GLY A 212 -11.02 0.24 23.68
N GLY A 213 -11.07 0.95 24.81
CA GLY A 213 -12.13 1.91 25.12
C GLY A 213 -11.92 3.31 24.50
N GLY A 214 -10.94 3.49 23.61
CA GLY A 214 -10.62 4.79 22.98
C GLY A 214 -9.79 5.73 23.87
N ASN A 215 -9.56 5.39 25.15
CA ASN A 215 -8.73 6.23 26.01
C ASN A 215 -7.28 6.21 25.56
N ILE A 216 -6.62 7.35 25.70
CA ILE A 216 -5.20 7.53 25.42
C ILE A 216 -4.43 7.34 26.72
N VAL A 217 -3.27 6.70 26.65
CA VAL A 217 -2.34 6.52 27.75
C VAL A 217 -1.00 7.11 27.34
N VAL A 218 -0.49 8.04 28.13
CA VAL A 218 0.85 8.61 27.96
C VAL A 218 1.74 7.99 29.03
N ALA A 219 2.82 7.34 28.60
CA ALA A 219 3.90 6.93 29.49
C ALA A 219 5.00 8.00 29.43
N ALA A 220 5.53 8.44 30.58
CA ALA A 220 6.52 9.50 30.65
C ALA A 220 7.58 9.20 31.71
N THR A 221 8.81 9.65 31.48
CA THR A 221 9.94 9.53 32.42
C THR A 221 10.89 10.72 32.27
N ASP A 222 11.62 11.04 33.34
CA ASP A 222 12.69 12.04 33.37
C ASP A 222 14.00 11.54 32.74
N GLY A 223 14.02 10.29 32.27
CA GLY A 223 15.17 9.66 31.62
C GLY A 223 16.19 9.06 32.60
N SER A 224 15.96 9.19 33.91
CA SER A 224 16.79 8.55 34.91
C SER A 224 16.36 7.11 35.12
N SER A 225 17.33 6.18 35.12
CA SER A 225 17.08 4.77 35.44
C SER A 225 16.67 4.55 36.90
N SER A 226 16.86 5.54 37.78
CA SER A 226 16.44 5.49 39.19
C SER A 226 15.02 6.04 39.42
N SER A 227 14.41 6.68 38.42
CA SER A 227 13.08 7.28 38.52
C SER A 227 12.02 6.35 37.95
N PRO A 228 10.79 6.36 38.51
CA PRO A 228 9.70 5.55 37.97
C PRO A 228 9.23 6.08 36.61
N VAL A 229 8.76 5.18 35.75
CA VAL A 229 7.96 5.56 34.57
C VAL A 229 6.53 5.85 35.03
N GLN A 230 6.06 7.06 34.76
CA GLN A 230 4.73 7.52 35.12
C GLN A 230 3.74 7.28 33.97
N PHE A 231 2.51 6.91 34.29
CA PHE A 231 1.46 6.64 33.31
C PHE A 231 0.25 7.54 33.56
N TYR A 232 -0.20 8.19 32.49
CA TYR A 232 -1.29 9.15 32.52
C TYR A 232 -2.39 8.69 31.59
N LYS A 233 -3.61 8.64 32.09
CA LYS A 233 -4.78 8.43 31.24
C LYS A 233 -5.27 9.77 30.73
N VAL A 234 -5.26 9.96 29.42
CA VAL A 234 -5.79 11.16 28.75
C VAL A 234 -7.15 10.81 28.15
N GLY A 235 -8.19 11.43 28.71
CA GLY A 235 -9.55 11.39 28.17
C GLY A 235 -9.85 12.66 27.39
N ILE A 236 -10.36 12.52 26.18
CA ILE A 236 -10.74 13.63 25.31
C ILE A 236 -12.27 13.64 25.20
N ILE A 237 -12.91 14.72 25.61
CA ILE A 237 -14.37 14.90 25.50
C ILE A 237 -14.63 16.17 24.72
N ALA A 238 -15.37 16.07 23.62
CA ALA A 238 -15.85 17.22 22.87
C ALA A 238 -17.22 17.67 23.40
N LEU A 239 -17.29 18.82 24.06
CA LEU A 239 -18.56 19.44 24.47
C LEU A 239 -19.05 20.39 23.37
N SER A 240 -20.23 20.15 22.80
CA SER A 240 -20.88 21.11 21.90
C SER A 240 -21.82 22.04 22.67
N GLN A 241 -21.55 23.35 22.74
CA GLN A 241 -22.57 24.34 23.14
C GLN A 241 -23.34 24.83 21.90
N LYS A 242 -24.67 24.74 21.93
CA LYS A 242 -25.55 25.47 21.01
C LYS A 242 -25.69 26.90 21.52
N SER A 243 -25.34 27.90 20.71
CA SER A 243 -25.70 29.30 21.02
C SER A 243 -27.20 29.49 20.75
N LEU A 244 -27.90 30.24 21.60
CA LEU A 244 -29.33 30.55 21.42
C LEU A 244 -29.61 31.61 20.34
N ALA A 245 -28.58 32.24 19.75
CA ALA A 245 -28.76 33.39 18.85
C ALA A 245 -28.53 33.08 17.36
N ASN A 246 -27.80 32.02 17.02
CA ASN A 246 -27.62 31.56 15.65
C ASN A 246 -27.38 30.05 15.70
N ASN A 247 -28.07 29.28 14.85
CA ASN A 247 -27.99 27.81 14.75
C ASN A 247 -26.61 27.27 14.28
N THR A 248 -25.51 27.83 14.78
CA THR A 248 -24.12 27.45 14.54
C THR A 248 -23.51 26.94 15.85
N VAL A 249 -22.94 25.73 15.82
CA VAL A 249 -22.23 25.13 16.97
C VAL A 249 -20.91 25.89 17.14
N GLN A 250 -20.79 26.69 18.18
CA GLN A 250 -19.73 27.71 18.29
C GLN A 250 -18.65 27.41 19.34
N MET A 251 -18.73 26.29 20.06
CA MET A 251 -17.67 25.92 21.01
C MET A 251 -17.58 24.41 21.16
N LEU A 252 -16.40 23.85 20.88
CA LEU A 252 -16.00 22.51 21.27
C LEU A 252 -15.12 22.68 22.50
N MET A 253 -15.67 22.51 23.71
CA MET A 253 -14.85 22.54 24.93
C MET A 253 -14.23 21.15 25.09
N LEU A 254 -12.90 21.07 25.08
CA LEU A 254 -12.15 19.85 25.38
C LEU A 254 -12.00 19.75 26.89
N LEU A 255 -12.75 18.84 27.53
CA LEU A 255 -12.53 18.51 28.94
C LEU A 255 -11.47 17.42 29.04
N PHE A 256 -10.35 17.74 29.66
CA PHE A 256 -9.30 16.81 30.01
C PHE A 256 -9.50 16.31 31.44
N SER A 257 -9.24 15.03 31.64
CA SER A 257 -9.01 14.47 32.98
C SER A 257 -7.70 13.73 32.93
N CYS A 258 -6.60 14.40 33.26
CA CYS A 258 -5.34 13.72 33.55
C CYS A 258 -5.43 13.15 34.97
N LYS A 259 -5.65 11.84 35.09
CA LYS A 259 -5.50 11.15 36.37
C LYS A 259 -4.14 10.49 36.39
N GLU A 260 -3.28 10.95 37.29
CA GLU A 260 -2.08 10.23 37.67
C GLU A 260 -2.51 8.87 38.23
N VAL A 261 -2.08 7.79 37.60
CA VAL A 261 -2.15 6.46 38.20
C VAL A 261 -0.76 6.19 38.76
N VAL A 262 -0.55 6.51 40.03
CA VAL A 262 0.69 6.19 40.73
C VAL A 262 0.86 4.67 40.70
N LEU A 263 1.91 4.21 40.02
CA LEU A 263 2.30 2.81 39.94
C LEU A 263 3.56 2.61 40.77
N VAL A 264 3.43 1.83 41.84
CA VAL A 264 4.59 1.22 42.48
C VAL A 264 5.00 0.03 41.62
N LEU A 265 6.04 0.21 40.80
CA LEU A 265 6.75 -0.91 40.20
C LEU A 265 7.32 -1.71 41.38
N HIS A 266 6.78 -2.90 41.67
CA HIS A 266 7.40 -3.78 42.66
C HIS A 266 8.79 -4.15 42.17
N THR A 267 9.80 -3.49 42.74
CA THR A 267 11.15 -4.03 42.84
C THR A 267 11.07 -5.40 43.51
N PRO A 268 11.85 -6.41 43.11
CA PRO A 268 11.99 -7.63 43.90
C PRO A 268 12.65 -7.39 45.28
N TYR A 269 13.09 -6.17 45.62
CA TYR A 269 13.64 -5.84 46.93
C TYR A 269 13.31 -4.40 47.36
N SER A 270 12.35 -4.22 48.26
CA SER A 270 12.52 -3.45 49.53
C SER A 270 11.19 -3.28 50.29
N PRO A 271 11.20 -3.17 51.64
CA PRO A 271 10.02 -3.30 52.48
C PRO A 271 9.62 -1.96 53.12
N PHE A 272 8.75 -1.16 52.49
CA PHE A 272 8.10 -0.04 53.20
C PHE A 272 6.67 0.19 52.69
N PRO A 273 5.66 0.23 53.58
CA PRO A 273 4.28 0.49 53.20
C PRO A 273 4.03 2.01 53.05
N LEU A 274 3.47 2.43 51.91
CA LEU A 274 2.92 3.77 51.68
C LEU A 274 1.39 3.71 51.74
N SER A 275 0.80 4.54 52.60
CA SER A 275 -0.64 4.66 52.83
C SER A 275 -1.32 5.50 51.73
N ILE A 276 -2.45 5.01 51.21
CA ILE A 276 -3.26 5.66 50.18
C ILE A 276 -4.41 6.44 50.86
N PRO A 277 -4.66 7.74 50.54
CA PRO A 277 -5.85 8.44 51.04
C PRO A 277 -7.10 8.02 50.27
N THR A 278 -8.18 7.73 50.99
CA THR A 278 -9.49 7.35 50.47
C THR A 278 -10.40 8.56 50.25
N VAL A 279 -10.88 8.80 49.03
CA VAL A 279 -12.04 9.67 48.75
C VAL A 279 -12.87 9.15 47.56
N GLY A 280 -14.17 8.92 47.80
CA GLY A 280 -15.26 9.09 46.80
C GLY A 280 -15.69 7.90 45.92
N GLU A 281 -16.99 7.63 45.91
CA GLU A 281 -17.72 6.47 45.35
C GLU A 281 -17.55 6.20 43.84
N LYS A 282 -16.50 5.45 43.49
CA LYS A 282 -16.42 4.33 42.53
C LYS A 282 -14.94 3.96 42.52
N GLN A 283 -14.59 2.74 42.93
CA GLN A 283 -13.18 2.32 42.94
C GLN A 283 -12.56 2.63 41.57
N PRO A 284 -11.50 3.46 41.49
CA PRO A 284 -10.84 3.71 40.23
C PRO A 284 -10.36 2.38 39.68
N THR A 285 -10.58 2.12 38.40
CA THR A 285 -10.06 0.90 37.75
C THR A 285 -8.53 0.98 37.78
N ILE A 286 -7.90 0.27 38.71
CA ILE A 286 -6.44 0.23 38.82
C ILE A 286 -5.93 -0.65 37.67
N LEU A 287 -5.35 -0.02 36.65
CA LEU A 287 -4.60 -0.75 35.62
C LEU A 287 -3.30 -1.24 36.25
N LYS A 288 -3.16 -2.57 36.42
CA LYS A 288 -1.93 -3.19 36.92
C LYS A 288 -1.02 -3.50 35.73
N TRP A 289 0.07 -2.76 35.63
CA TRP A 289 1.13 -3.06 34.68
C TRP A 289 2.06 -4.11 35.27
N ARG A 290 2.49 -5.06 34.43
CA ARG A 290 3.44 -6.12 34.80
C ARG A 290 4.65 -6.00 33.89
N ILE A 291 5.84 -5.87 34.49
CA ILE A 291 7.09 -6.05 33.75
C ILE A 291 7.15 -7.53 33.35
N LEU A 292 7.17 -7.78 32.04
CA LEU A 292 7.28 -9.14 31.49
C LEU A 292 8.74 -9.58 31.41
N SER A 293 9.64 -8.68 31.04
CA SER A 293 11.08 -8.90 30.96
C SER A 293 11.83 -7.57 31.05
N ALA A 294 13.06 -7.61 31.55
CA ALA A 294 14.00 -6.50 31.58
C ALA A 294 15.40 -7.05 31.35
N THR A 295 16.26 -6.27 30.71
CA THR A 295 17.68 -6.59 30.53
C THR A 295 18.50 -5.33 30.74
N ASN A 296 19.65 -5.48 31.40
CA ASN A 296 20.65 -4.42 31.56
C ASN A 296 21.92 -4.74 30.75
N ASP A 297 21.95 -5.90 30.08
CA ASP A 297 23.13 -6.45 29.41
C ASP A 297 23.12 -6.08 27.91
N LEU A 298 22.76 -4.84 27.59
CA LEU A 298 22.75 -4.34 26.22
C LEU A 298 23.88 -3.33 26.02
N ASP A 299 24.61 -3.49 24.92
CA ASP A 299 25.49 -2.45 24.41
C ASP A 299 24.71 -1.17 24.12
N ARG A 300 25.43 -0.07 23.89
CA ARG A 300 24.81 1.24 23.66
C ARG A 300 23.90 1.20 22.43
N VAL A 301 22.59 1.18 22.68
CA VAL A 301 21.55 1.23 21.64
C VAL A 301 21.56 2.60 20.98
N SER A 302 21.51 2.64 19.65
CA SER A 302 21.47 3.86 18.84
C SER A 302 20.10 4.12 18.21
N ALA A 303 19.28 3.08 17.97
CA ALA A 303 17.92 3.21 17.45
C ALA A 303 17.08 1.99 17.83
N VAL A 304 15.75 2.18 17.93
CA VAL A 304 14.77 1.13 18.25
C VAL A 304 13.67 1.13 17.20
N ALA A 305 13.25 -0.04 16.75
CA ALA A 305 12.06 -0.21 15.91
C ALA A 305 11.11 -1.25 16.51
N LEU A 306 9.85 -0.85 16.68
CA LEU A 306 8.78 -1.71 17.19
C LEU A 306 7.99 -2.34 16.03
N PRO A 307 7.51 -3.59 16.19
CA PRO A 307 6.69 -4.25 15.17
C PRO A 307 5.33 -3.57 15.05
N LYS A 308 4.85 -3.40 13.81
CA LYS A 308 3.55 -2.79 13.50
C LYS A 308 2.43 -3.80 13.27
N LEU A 309 2.77 -5.05 12.98
CA LEU A 309 1.78 -6.10 12.71
C LEU A 309 0.98 -6.39 13.99
N PRO A 310 -0.36 -6.24 13.99
CA PRO A 310 -1.19 -6.37 15.19
C PRO A 310 -1.51 -7.85 15.47
N ILE A 311 -0.47 -8.60 15.84
CA ILE A 311 -0.60 -9.98 16.27
C ILE A 311 -1.30 -10.06 17.64
N SER A 312 -2.16 -11.06 17.81
CA SER A 312 -2.63 -11.43 19.14
C SER A 312 -1.47 -12.00 19.96
N ILE A 313 -1.36 -11.56 21.22
CA ILE A 313 -0.33 -12.01 22.17
C ILE A 313 -0.90 -12.98 23.21
N SER A 314 -1.95 -13.73 22.84
CA SER A 314 -2.49 -14.79 23.69
C SER A 314 -1.44 -15.91 23.85
N ASN A 315 -1.47 -16.65 24.96
CA ASN A 315 -0.55 -17.77 25.15
C ASN A 315 -0.68 -18.82 24.03
N THR A 316 -1.88 -19.00 23.50
CA THR A 316 -2.15 -19.93 22.40
C THR A 316 -1.51 -19.45 21.10
N ASP A 317 -1.69 -18.17 20.75
CA ASP A 317 -1.06 -17.57 19.56
C ASP A 317 0.46 -17.63 19.64
N LEU A 318 1.05 -17.30 20.80
CA LEU A 318 2.50 -17.37 21.01
C LEU A 318 3.03 -18.80 20.87
N LYS A 319 2.29 -19.79 21.38
CA LYS A 319 2.63 -21.20 21.23
C LYS A 319 2.59 -21.62 19.77
N VAL A 320 1.50 -21.32 19.05
CA VAL A 320 1.36 -21.67 17.63
C VAL A 320 2.42 -20.96 16.79
N ALA A 321 2.70 -19.69 17.06
CA ALA A 321 3.76 -18.93 16.38
C ALA A 321 5.14 -19.57 16.59
N SER A 322 5.44 -20.07 17.80
CA SER A 322 6.66 -20.82 18.08
C SER A 322 6.70 -22.15 17.33
N ASP A 323 5.62 -22.95 17.40
CA ASP A 323 5.53 -24.28 16.79
C ASP A 323 5.63 -24.21 15.25
N THR A 324 5.04 -23.17 14.65
CA THR A 324 5.08 -22.91 13.21
C THR A 324 6.27 -22.07 12.76
N LYS A 325 7.05 -21.53 13.70
CA LYS A 325 8.16 -20.59 13.45
C LYS A 325 7.71 -19.32 12.69
N PHE A 326 6.49 -18.85 12.97
CA PHE A 326 5.97 -17.58 12.46
C PHE A 326 6.42 -16.44 13.36
N CYS A 327 7.47 -15.72 12.97
CA CYS A 327 8.03 -14.61 13.74
C CYS A 327 7.53 -13.18 13.40
N PRO A 328 6.80 -12.89 12.31
CA PRO A 328 6.32 -11.54 12.03
C PRO A 328 5.49 -10.98 13.21
N GLY A 329 5.77 -9.74 13.60
CA GLY A 329 5.10 -9.08 14.72
C GLY A 329 5.62 -9.43 16.13
N LEU A 330 6.50 -10.44 16.25
CA LEU A 330 7.07 -10.89 17.53
C LEU A 330 8.43 -10.28 17.86
N GLY A 331 9.14 -9.73 16.87
CA GLY A 331 10.46 -9.12 17.06
C GLY A 331 10.41 -7.60 17.20
N LEU A 332 11.18 -7.03 18.12
CA LEU A 332 11.61 -5.62 18.09
C LEU A 332 13.07 -5.56 17.64
N ALA A 333 13.47 -4.51 16.93
CA ALA A 333 14.84 -4.37 16.42
C ALA A 333 15.57 -3.26 17.18
N LEU A 334 16.81 -3.54 17.57
CA LEU A 334 17.73 -2.60 18.21
C LEU A 334 18.96 -2.44 17.31
N ALA A 335 19.31 -1.21 16.97
CA ALA A 335 20.62 -0.90 16.41
C ALA A 335 21.60 -0.52 17.52
N PHE A 336 22.87 -0.84 17.32
CA PHE A 336 23.95 -0.57 18.26
C PHE A 336 25.05 0.28 17.62
N HIS A 337 25.85 0.95 18.45
CA HIS A 337 26.94 1.83 17.99
C HIS A 337 28.10 1.07 17.30
N ASP A 338 28.18 -0.26 17.46
CA ASP A 338 29.11 -1.13 16.73
C ASP A 338 28.66 -1.40 15.27
N GLY A 339 27.45 -0.95 14.90
CA GLY A 339 26.85 -1.13 13.57
C GLY A 339 26.00 -2.40 13.44
N SER A 340 25.85 -3.19 14.50
CA SER A 340 24.96 -4.36 14.52
C SER A 340 23.50 -3.95 14.72
N ILE A 341 22.60 -4.79 14.23
CA ILE A 341 21.17 -4.76 14.52
C ILE A 341 20.80 -6.11 15.14
N GLN A 342 20.21 -6.11 16.32
CA GLN A 342 19.66 -7.32 16.94
C GLN A 342 18.14 -7.25 16.92
N ILE A 343 17.48 -8.34 16.49
CA ILE A 343 16.05 -8.53 16.68
C ILE A 343 15.85 -9.35 17.94
N LEU A 344 15.14 -8.78 18.91
CA LEU A 344 14.80 -9.41 20.17
C LEU A 344 13.31 -9.78 20.20
N HIS A 345 12.96 -10.89 20.85
CA HIS A 345 11.58 -11.25 21.07
C HIS A 345 10.90 -10.23 21.99
N ARG A 346 9.80 -9.63 21.54
CA ARG A 346 9.20 -8.44 22.16
C ARG A 346 8.68 -8.64 23.59
N LEU A 347 8.49 -9.88 24.03
CA LEU A 347 8.03 -10.20 25.39
C LEU A 347 9.15 -10.69 26.30
N SER A 348 10.05 -11.52 25.77
CA SER A 348 11.09 -12.20 26.56
C SER A 348 12.48 -11.59 26.40
N LEU A 349 12.64 -10.65 25.48
CA LEU A 349 13.89 -9.98 25.08
C LEU A 349 15.02 -10.93 24.65
N HIS A 350 14.70 -12.20 24.37
CA HIS A 350 15.66 -13.15 23.84
C HIS A 350 16.01 -12.80 22.40
N THR A 351 17.30 -12.87 22.05
CA THR A 351 17.76 -12.60 20.70
C THR A 351 17.22 -13.63 19.71
N MET A 352 16.48 -13.15 18.70
CA MET A 352 15.92 -13.95 17.61
C MET A 352 16.81 -13.92 16.38
N GLY A 353 17.58 -12.84 16.16
CA GLY A 353 18.51 -12.72 15.05
C GLY A 353 19.43 -11.51 15.17
N VAL A 354 20.57 -11.56 14.51
CA VAL A 354 21.57 -10.48 14.48
C VAL A 354 21.97 -10.18 13.04
N PHE A 355 22.10 -8.91 12.70
CA PHE A 355 22.58 -8.41 11.41
C PHE A 355 23.77 -7.50 11.64
N TYR A 356 24.83 -7.68 10.86
CA TYR A 356 25.98 -6.81 10.89
C TYR A 356 25.86 -5.83 9.72
N GLY A 357 26.00 -4.53 9.99
CA GLY A 357 26.05 -3.51 8.95
C GLY A 357 27.13 -3.84 7.91
N SER A 358 26.96 -3.40 6.66
CA SER A 358 27.85 -3.70 5.53
C SER A 358 29.26 -3.07 5.64
N SER A 359 29.70 -2.65 6.83
CA SER A 359 31.02 -2.11 7.14
C SER A 359 32.12 -3.18 7.19
N SER A 360 31.78 -4.47 7.31
CA SER A 360 32.76 -5.56 7.14
C SER A 360 32.78 -6.01 5.68
N GLY A 361 33.60 -5.35 4.86
CA GLY A 361 33.96 -5.77 3.49
C GLY A 361 34.76 -7.08 3.42
N SER A 362 34.41 -8.09 4.21
CA SER A 362 34.97 -9.43 4.10
C SER A 362 33.89 -10.46 4.41
N SER A 363 33.47 -11.19 3.37
CA SER A 363 33.03 -12.57 3.51
C SER A 363 34.21 -13.39 4.08
N GLN A 364 34.48 -13.26 5.38
CA GLN A 364 35.32 -14.21 6.08
C GLN A 364 34.40 -15.29 6.64
N ARG A 365 34.61 -16.50 6.13
CA ARG A 365 34.07 -17.72 6.76
C ARG A 365 34.61 -17.79 8.20
N PRO A 366 33.86 -18.34 9.16
CA PRO A 366 34.40 -18.55 10.49
C PRO A 366 35.56 -19.57 10.39
N GLY A 367 36.80 -19.12 10.59
CA GLY A 367 37.97 -20.01 10.58
C GLY A 367 39.35 -19.41 10.32
N ASP A 368 39.48 -18.23 9.70
CA ASP A 368 40.81 -17.68 9.37
C ASP A 368 41.24 -16.58 10.36
N GLU A 369 42.27 -16.87 11.17
CA GLU A 369 42.96 -15.87 12.00
C GLU A 369 43.57 -14.74 11.15
N PRO A 370 43.38 -13.45 11.51
CA PRO A 370 44.03 -12.37 10.78
C PRO A 370 45.46 -12.13 11.29
N ALA A 371 46.43 -12.24 10.38
CA ALA A 371 47.76 -11.69 10.57
C ALA A 371 47.68 -10.17 10.87
N ILE A 372 48.35 -9.76 11.94
CA ILE A 372 48.38 -8.40 12.48
C ILE A 372 48.93 -7.41 11.44
N LYS A 373 48.04 -6.69 10.75
CA LYS A 373 48.39 -5.43 10.07
C LYS A 373 47.86 -4.25 10.90
N ARG A 374 48.78 -3.37 11.28
CA ARG A 374 48.56 -2.12 12.05
C ARG A 374 47.28 -1.39 11.57
N GLN A 375 46.27 -1.35 12.44
CA GLN A 375 45.09 -0.52 12.27
C GLN A 375 45.49 0.97 12.40
N ARG A 376 45.11 1.78 11.42
CA ARG A 376 45.02 3.25 11.60
C ARG A 376 43.95 3.53 12.67
N PRO A 377 44.07 4.59 13.49
CA PRO A 377 43.02 4.96 14.44
C PRO A 377 41.72 5.16 13.65
N GLY A 378 40.74 4.29 13.91
CA GLY A 378 39.53 4.15 13.11
C GLY A 378 38.66 5.39 13.22
N GLY A 379 38.17 5.88 12.07
CA GLY A 379 37.08 6.85 12.05
C GLY A 379 35.81 6.29 12.71
N PRO A 380 34.79 7.13 12.98
CA PRO A 380 33.56 6.70 13.62
C PRO A 380 32.93 5.53 12.87
N THR A 381 32.56 4.47 13.59
CA THR A 381 31.91 3.28 13.05
C THR A 381 30.54 3.63 12.44
N VAL A 382 30.25 3.07 11.27
CA VAL A 382 28.93 3.22 10.62
C VAL A 382 27.89 2.50 11.47
N HIS A 383 26.86 3.21 11.91
CA HIS A 383 25.75 2.64 12.67
C HIS A 383 24.44 3.34 12.36
N PHE A 384 23.33 2.66 12.62
CA PHE A 384 21.99 3.16 12.36
C PHE A 384 21.55 4.15 13.45
N LYS A 385 21.03 5.29 13.04
CA LYS A 385 20.47 6.33 13.92
C LYS A 385 18.95 6.35 13.94
N ALA A 386 18.32 5.82 12.90
CA ALA A 386 16.88 5.63 12.82
C ALA A 386 16.57 4.25 12.24
N LEU A 387 15.56 3.57 12.78
CA LEU A 387 15.10 2.27 12.31
C LEU A 387 13.56 2.22 12.31
N GLN A 388 12.98 1.54 11.34
CA GLN A 388 11.53 1.33 11.29
C GLN A 388 11.16 0.02 10.58
N PHE A 389 10.31 -0.80 11.22
CA PHE A 389 9.70 -1.96 10.57
C PHE A 389 8.63 -1.56 9.55
N SER A 390 8.54 -2.38 8.50
CA SER A 390 7.38 -2.44 7.61
C SER A 390 6.14 -2.98 8.32
N TRP A 391 4.96 -2.81 7.71
CA TRP A 391 3.69 -3.15 8.35
C TRP A 391 3.46 -4.65 8.52
N THR A 392 4.04 -5.50 7.67
CA THR A 392 4.05 -6.96 7.87
C THR A 392 5.27 -7.45 8.66
N SER A 393 6.18 -6.55 9.07
CA SER A 393 7.44 -6.87 9.77
C SER A 393 8.40 -7.77 8.97
N LEU A 394 8.27 -7.81 7.64
CA LEU A 394 9.16 -8.56 6.74
C LEU A 394 10.29 -7.72 6.13
N ALA A 395 10.31 -6.42 6.44
CA ALA A 395 11.40 -5.52 6.07
C ALA A 395 11.67 -4.49 7.18
N LEU A 396 12.90 -3.98 7.17
CA LEU A 396 13.37 -2.94 8.08
C LEU A 396 14.05 -1.84 7.25
N ALA A 397 13.60 -0.60 7.42
CA ALA A 397 14.27 0.58 6.89
C ALA A 397 15.18 1.13 7.97
N GLY A 398 16.42 1.43 7.62
CA GLY A 398 17.38 2.03 8.53
C GLY A 398 18.14 3.17 7.88
N VAL A 399 18.29 4.28 8.61
CA VAL A 399 19.12 5.40 8.16
C VAL A 399 20.39 5.44 9.02
N ASP A 400 21.54 5.38 8.37
CA ASP A 400 22.83 5.40 9.05
C ASP A 400 23.29 6.82 9.43
N ASN A 401 24.34 6.89 10.24
CA ASN A 401 25.02 8.14 10.62
C ASN A 401 25.72 8.87 9.45
N HIS A 402 25.60 8.38 8.22
CA HIS A 402 25.97 9.07 6.98
C HIS A 402 24.77 9.48 6.14
N GLY A 403 23.54 9.23 6.61
CA GLY A 403 22.30 9.65 5.93
C GLY A 403 21.94 8.75 4.76
N LYS A 404 22.52 7.55 4.69
CA LYS A 404 22.15 6.54 3.69
C LYS A 404 20.96 5.75 4.19
N LEU A 405 20.04 5.49 3.27
CA LEU A 405 18.91 4.63 3.54
C LEU A 405 19.24 3.19 3.17
N HIS A 406 19.12 2.28 4.13
CA HIS A 406 19.27 0.84 3.96
C HIS A 406 17.91 0.19 4.06
N MET A 407 17.61 -0.68 3.09
CA MET A 407 16.44 -1.54 3.11
C MET A 407 16.88 -2.97 3.40
N ILE A 408 16.42 -3.55 4.51
CA ILE A 408 16.89 -4.84 5.02
C ILE A 408 15.73 -5.83 5.01
N ARG A 409 15.94 -7.02 4.46
CA ARG A 409 14.96 -8.12 4.53
C ARG A 409 14.93 -8.69 5.94
N VAL A 410 13.74 -8.87 6.48
CA VAL A 410 13.53 -9.57 7.76
C VAL A 410 12.82 -10.89 7.44
N SER A 411 13.51 -12.00 7.66
CA SER A 411 12.95 -13.33 7.37
C SER A 411 11.74 -13.62 8.26
N PRO A 412 10.64 -14.19 7.72
CA PRO A 412 9.47 -14.57 8.50
C PRO A 412 9.77 -15.60 9.60
N SER A 413 10.88 -16.35 9.50
CA SER A 413 11.31 -17.31 10.52
C SER A 413 12.54 -16.85 11.30
N MET A 414 12.94 -15.58 11.15
CA MET A 414 14.16 -15.01 11.74
C MET A 414 15.44 -15.82 11.42
N GLY A 415 15.50 -16.44 10.25
CA GLY A 415 16.67 -17.24 9.82
C GLY A 415 16.61 -18.72 10.16
N GLN A 416 15.56 -19.18 10.84
CA GLN A 416 15.34 -20.61 11.00
C GLN A 416 15.00 -21.24 9.65
N MET A 417 15.61 -22.39 9.35
CA MET A 417 15.29 -23.16 8.15
C MET A 417 13.81 -23.61 8.21
N LEU A 418 13.06 -23.27 7.17
CA LEU A 418 11.70 -23.72 6.94
C LEU A 418 11.68 -24.65 5.73
N ASP A 419 10.81 -25.66 5.78
CA ASP A 419 10.40 -26.34 4.56
C ASP A 419 9.59 -25.38 3.67
N MET A 420 9.56 -25.66 2.38
CA MET A 420 8.89 -24.79 1.41
C MET A 420 7.39 -24.65 1.65
N ASN A 421 6.72 -25.67 2.19
CA ASN A 421 5.28 -25.60 2.44
C ASN A 421 4.95 -24.64 3.58
N THR A 422 5.74 -24.66 4.66
CA THR A 422 5.60 -23.74 5.79
C THR A 422 5.90 -22.30 5.37
N LEU A 423 6.96 -22.07 4.59
CA LEU A 423 7.26 -20.74 4.06
C LEU A 423 6.12 -20.21 3.17
N LEU A 424 5.61 -21.04 2.24
CA LEU A 424 4.47 -20.67 1.40
C LEU A 424 3.24 -20.32 2.24
N ARG A 425 2.96 -21.08 3.32
CA ARG A 425 1.83 -20.81 4.22
C ARG A 425 1.98 -19.46 4.92
N HIS A 426 3.17 -19.12 5.41
CA HIS A 426 3.42 -17.83 6.07
C HIS A 426 3.23 -16.64 5.11
N LEU A 427 3.77 -16.74 3.89
CA LEU A 427 3.61 -15.69 2.89
C LEU A 427 2.14 -15.56 2.45
N LEU A 428 1.46 -16.69 2.23
CA LEU A 428 0.04 -16.72 1.89
C LEU A 428 -0.81 -16.03 2.96
N PHE A 429 -0.58 -16.35 4.23
CA PHE A 429 -1.30 -15.76 5.36
C PHE A 429 -1.13 -14.23 5.46
N LEU A 430 0.08 -13.73 5.17
CA LEU A 430 0.34 -12.29 5.13
C LEU A 430 -0.25 -11.61 3.89
N LEU A 431 -0.26 -12.27 2.72
CA LEU A 431 -0.93 -11.77 1.51
C LEU A 431 -2.44 -11.66 1.71
N GLU A 432 -3.07 -12.65 2.34
CA GLU A 432 -4.47 -12.61 2.74
C GLU A 432 -4.75 -11.42 3.68
N TYR A 433 -3.89 -11.22 4.68
CA TYR A 433 -4.00 -10.09 5.60
C TYR A 433 -3.90 -8.74 4.87
N CYS A 434 -2.91 -8.58 3.97
CA CYS A 434 -2.76 -7.38 3.15
C CYS A 434 -4.00 -7.14 2.26
N MET A 435 -4.54 -8.21 1.66
CA MET A 435 -5.74 -8.14 0.82
C MET A 435 -6.98 -7.68 1.63
N VAL A 436 -7.17 -8.17 2.85
CA VAL A 436 -8.31 -7.79 3.70
C VAL A 436 -8.14 -6.37 4.27
N THR A 437 -6.95 -6.02 4.78
CA THR A 437 -6.67 -4.70 5.37
C THR A 437 -6.54 -3.59 4.34
N GLY A 438 -6.10 -3.92 3.12
CA GLY A 438 -5.69 -2.94 2.12
C GLY A 438 -4.27 -2.40 2.34
N TYR A 439 -3.48 -2.99 3.24
CA TYR A 439 -2.06 -2.68 3.35
C TYR A 439 -1.33 -3.11 2.09
N ASP A 440 -0.28 -2.36 1.75
CA ASP A 440 0.57 -2.69 0.62
C ASP A 440 1.44 -3.93 0.94
N TRP A 441 1.51 -4.86 -0.01
CA TRP A 441 2.15 -6.17 0.14
C TRP A 441 3.60 -6.23 -0.37
N TRP A 442 4.20 -5.09 -0.72
CA TRP A 442 5.56 -5.03 -1.30
C TRP A 442 6.62 -5.74 -0.45
N ASP A 443 6.57 -5.60 0.87
CA ASP A 443 7.52 -6.24 1.79
C ASP A 443 7.35 -7.78 1.84
N VAL A 444 6.15 -8.29 1.62
CA VAL A 444 5.90 -9.73 1.43
C VAL A 444 6.53 -10.23 0.13
N LEU A 445 6.45 -9.44 -0.95
CA LEU A 445 7.04 -9.80 -2.25
C LEU A 445 8.56 -9.94 -2.20
N LEU A 446 9.24 -9.26 -1.27
CA LEU A 446 10.70 -9.39 -1.09
C LEU A 446 11.16 -10.81 -0.78
N HIS A 447 10.26 -11.66 -0.27
CA HIS A 447 10.54 -13.04 0.13
C HIS A 447 9.97 -14.08 -0.86
N VAL A 448 9.25 -13.64 -1.89
CA VAL A 448 8.69 -14.52 -2.92
C VAL A 448 9.75 -14.78 -4.00
N GLN A 449 10.20 -16.03 -4.10
CA GLN A 449 11.11 -16.47 -5.15
C GLN A 449 10.36 -16.84 -6.43
N PRO A 450 10.97 -16.77 -7.63
CA PRO A 450 10.29 -17.06 -8.91
C PRO A 450 9.61 -18.44 -8.95
N GLY A 451 10.22 -19.46 -8.35
CA GLY A 451 9.65 -20.82 -8.28
C GLY A 451 8.44 -20.96 -7.36
N MET A 452 8.15 -19.97 -6.50
CA MET A 452 7.02 -19.98 -5.57
C MET A 452 5.77 -19.33 -6.18
N VAL A 453 5.93 -18.54 -7.24
CA VAL A 453 4.89 -17.66 -7.80
C VAL A 453 3.63 -18.44 -8.20
N HIS A 454 3.78 -19.53 -8.95
CA HIS A 454 2.65 -20.33 -9.40
C HIS A 454 1.83 -20.87 -8.22
N ASN A 455 2.49 -21.50 -7.24
CA ASN A 455 1.84 -22.06 -6.06
C ASN A 455 1.11 -21.01 -5.21
N LEU A 456 1.70 -19.82 -5.05
CA LEU A 456 1.05 -18.73 -4.30
C LEU A 456 -0.17 -18.20 -5.02
N VAL A 457 -0.11 -18.03 -6.35
CA VAL A 457 -1.23 -17.54 -7.16
C VAL A 457 -2.43 -18.49 -7.10
N GLU A 458 -2.20 -19.80 -7.23
CA GLU A 458 -3.26 -20.80 -7.17
C GLU A 458 -3.84 -20.94 -5.75
N LYS A 459 -2.99 -21.13 -4.72
CA LYS A 459 -3.47 -21.26 -3.33
C LYS A 459 -4.23 -20.03 -2.85
N LEU A 460 -3.76 -18.82 -3.17
CA LEU A 460 -4.46 -17.58 -2.83
C LEU A 460 -5.83 -17.50 -3.52
N HIS A 461 -5.95 -18.04 -4.73
CA HIS A 461 -7.23 -18.13 -5.40
C HIS A 461 -8.20 -19.08 -4.71
N GLU A 462 -7.72 -20.27 -4.36
CA GLU A 462 -8.53 -21.27 -3.66
C GLU A 462 -9.05 -20.74 -2.33
N GLU A 463 -8.18 -20.11 -1.53
CA GLU A 463 -8.57 -19.51 -0.25
C GLU A 463 -9.60 -18.39 -0.44
N TYR A 464 -9.43 -17.55 -1.47
CA TYR A 464 -10.43 -16.55 -1.85
C TYR A 464 -11.77 -17.18 -2.23
N MET A 465 -11.77 -18.26 -3.03
CA MET A 465 -12.99 -18.94 -3.49
C MET A 465 -13.73 -19.69 -2.37
N ARG A 466 -13.05 -20.01 -1.26
CA ARG A 466 -13.67 -20.57 -0.06
C ARG A 466 -14.44 -19.54 0.76
N GLN A 467 -14.25 -18.24 0.52
CA GLN A 467 -14.95 -17.19 1.27
C GLN A 467 -16.42 -17.07 0.87
N ASN A 468 -17.24 -16.44 1.73
CA ASN A 468 -18.61 -16.11 1.36
C ASN A 468 -18.68 -15.09 0.21
N GLN A 469 -19.81 -15.09 -0.50
CA GLN A 469 -19.99 -14.27 -1.71
C GLN A 469 -19.83 -12.76 -1.46
N ALA A 470 -20.26 -12.25 -0.31
CA ALA A 470 -20.13 -10.83 0.03
C ALA A 470 -18.65 -10.42 0.16
N LEU A 471 -17.83 -11.23 0.82
CA LEU A 471 -16.40 -10.97 0.96
C LEU A 471 -15.67 -11.13 -0.37
N GLN A 472 -16.02 -12.15 -1.16
CA GLN A 472 -15.50 -12.31 -2.51
C GLN A 472 -15.74 -11.05 -3.35
N GLN A 473 -16.98 -10.52 -3.35
CA GLN A 473 -17.32 -9.31 -4.09
C GLN A 473 -16.44 -8.11 -3.70
N VAL A 474 -16.21 -7.90 -2.39
CA VAL A 474 -15.38 -6.80 -1.87
C VAL A 474 -13.90 -6.96 -2.26
N LEU A 475 -13.39 -8.19 -2.30
CA LEU A 475 -11.97 -8.48 -2.56
C LEU A 475 -11.66 -8.79 -4.04
N SER A 476 -12.68 -8.91 -4.88
CA SER A 476 -12.60 -9.38 -6.28
C SER A 476 -11.51 -8.69 -7.12
N THR A 477 -11.37 -7.36 -7.03
CA THR A 477 -10.30 -6.64 -7.76
C THR A 477 -8.95 -6.74 -7.05
N ARG A 478 -8.93 -6.82 -5.71
CA ARG A 478 -7.70 -6.94 -4.93
C ARG A 478 -7.00 -8.27 -5.17
N ILE A 479 -7.73 -9.39 -5.24
CA ILE A 479 -7.14 -10.70 -5.54
C ILE A 479 -6.46 -10.69 -6.92
N VAL A 480 -7.09 -10.09 -7.93
CA VAL A 480 -6.51 -9.98 -9.28
C VAL A 480 -5.23 -9.12 -9.25
N ALA A 481 -5.23 -8.01 -8.50
CA ALA A 481 -4.06 -7.15 -8.34
C ALA A 481 -2.88 -7.83 -7.61
N VAL A 482 -3.16 -8.62 -6.58
CA VAL A 482 -2.12 -9.40 -5.87
C VAL A 482 -1.55 -10.46 -6.80
N LYS A 483 -2.40 -11.22 -7.51
CA LYS A 483 -1.96 -12.21 -8.50
C LYS A 483 -1.11 -11.58 -9.60
N ALA A 484 -1.50 -10.42 -10.11
CA ALA A 484 -0.70 -9.67 -11.07
C ALA A 484 0.70 -9.34 -10.52
N SER A 485 0.77 -8.86 -9.27
CA SER A 485 2.04 -8.52 -8.61
C SER A 485 2.94 -9.73 -8.40
N LEU A 486 2.38 -10.87 -8.02
CA LEU A 486 3.12 -12.14 -7.90
C LEU A 486 3.66 -12.60 -9.25
N CYS A 487 2.82 -12.60 -10.29
CA CYS A 487 3.20 -13.05 -11.63
C CYS A 487 4.33 -12.22 -12.25
N LYS A 488 4.50 -10.95 -11.85
CA LYS A 488 5.64 -10.11 -12.27
C LYS A 488 6.99 -10.61 -11.78
N LEU A 489 7.03 -11.42 -10.71
CA LEU A 489 8.29 -11.86 -10.08
C LEU A 489 8.96 -13.04 -10.81
N SER A 490 8.32 -13.62 -11.82
CA SER A 490 8.86 -14.73 -12.60
C SER A 490 8.63 -14.50 -14.10
N SER A 491 9.67 -14.67 -14.91
CA SER A 491 9.58 -14.56 -16.37
C SER A 491 8.59 -15.58 -16.97
N ALA A 492 8.50 -16.77 -16.37
CA ALA A 492 7.57 -17.83 -16.78
C ALA A 492 6.09 -17.43 -16.62
N THR A 493 5.79 -16.45 -15.77
CA THR A 493 4.42 -15.97 -15.51
C THR A 493 4.20 -14.52 -15.92
N ALA A 494 5.18 -13.86 -16.56
CA ALA A 494 5.10 -12.43 -16.89
C ALA A 494 3.90 -12.11 -17.81
N ALA A 495 3.60 -12.97 -18.78
CA ALA A 495 2.41 -12.84 -19.63
C ALA A 495 1.10 -12.92 -18.83
N ARG A 496 1.01 -13.80 -17.81
CA ARG A 496 -0.15 -13.88 -16.91
C ARG A 496 -0.34 -12.59 -16.11
N ALA A 497 0.74 -11.89 -15.75
CA ALA A 497 0.62 -10.59 -15.09
C ALA A 497 -0.09 -9.57 -16.00
N CYS A 498 0.12 -9.66 -17.32
CA CYS A 498 -0.56 -8.81 -18.29
C CYS A 498 -2.03 -9.15 -18.43
N ASP A 499 -2.34 -10.44 -18.43
CA ASP A 499 -3.72 -10.92 -18.42
C ASP A 499 -4.47 -10.37 -17.20
N PHE A 500 -3.87 -10.41 -16.01
CA PHE A 500 -4.52 -9.85 -14.82
C PHE A 500 -4.72 -8.33 -14.90
N HIS A 501 -3.82 -7.57 -15.54
CA HIS A 501 -4.02 -6.13 -15.75
C HIS A 501 -5.13 -5.83 -16.75
N ALA A 502 -5.15 -6.53 -17.88
CA ALA A 502 -6.27 -6.43 -18.83
C ALA A 502 -7.59 -6.85 -18.18
N LYS A 503 -7.57 -7.84 -17.26
CA LYS A 503 -8.77 -8.27 -16.53
C LYS A 503 -9.27 -7.19 -15.58
N LEU A 504 -8.36 -6.50 -14.87
CA LEU A 504 -8.73 -5.34 -14.05
C LEU A 504 -9.38 -4.23 -14.89
N LEU A 505 -8.83 -3.93 -16.07
CA LEU A 505 -9.38 -2.93 -16.98
C LEU A 505 -10.77 -3.35 -17.51
N LEU A 506 -10.92 -4.60 -17.94
CA LEU A 506 -12.21 -5.14 -18.40
C LEU A 506 -13.28 -5.08 -17.29
N ILE A 507 -12.94 -5.46 -16.06
CA ILE A 507 -13.85 -5.37 -14.90
C ILE A 507 -14.28 -3.91 -14.68
N ALA A 508 -13.32 -2.98 -14.73
CA ALA A 508 -13.59 -1.57 -14.57
C ALA A 508 -14.52 -1.03 -15.68
N ILE A 509 -14.24 -1.35 -16.95
CA ILE A 509 -15.07 -0.96 -18.10
C ILE A 509 -16.48 -1.55 -17.95
N SER A 510 -16.59 -2.85 -17.66
CA SER A 510 -17.88 -3.53 -17.47
C SER A 510 -18.71 -2.90 -16.37
N SER A 511 -18.12 -2.65 -15.19
CA SER A 511 -18.79 -1.96 -14.09
C SER A 511 -19.26 -0.56 -14.48
N THR A 512 -18.46 0.17 -15.27
CA THR A 512 -18.79 1.54 -15.68
C THR A 512 -19.91 1.55 -16.70
N LEU A 513 -19.80 0.75 -17.75
CA LEU A 513 -20.80 0.69 -18.81
C LEU A 513 -22.14 0.15 -18.29
N LYS A 514 -22.14 -0.91 -17.46
CA LYS A 514 -23.36 -1.40 -16.81
C LYS A 514 -24.02 -0.37 -15.89
N SER A 515 -23.23 0.49 -15.25
CA SER A 515 -23.78 1.56 -14.37
C SER A 515 -24.52 2.67 -15.12
N LEU A 516 -24.41 2.71 -16.46
CA LEU A 516 -25.18 3.63 -17.28
C LEU A 516 -26.61 3.15 -17.53
N LEU A 517 -26.86 1.84 -17.44
CA LEU A 517 -28.17 1.24 -17.69
C LEU A 517 -29.20 1.69 -16.65
N ARG A 518 -30.44 1.91 -17.09
CA ARG A 518 -31.51 2.44 -16.23
C ARG A 518 -32.70 1.47 -16.17
N PRO A 519 -33.28 1.20 -14.99
CA PRO A 519 -34.52 0.44 -14.91
C PRO A 519 -35.66 1.20 -15.57
N HIS A 520 -36.51 0.51 -16.34
CA HIS A 520 -37.69 1.12 -16.96
C HIS A 520 -38.74 1.54 -15.90
N VAL A 521 -38.82 0.84 -14.76
CA VAL A 521 -39.74 1.15 -13.65
C VAL A 521 -38.93 1.36 -12.38
N LEU A 522 -39.11 2.53 -11.74
CA LEU A 522 -38.31 2.95 -10.57
C LEU A 522 -38.53 2.10 -9.30
N ASN A 523 -39.52 1.18 -9.26
CA ASN A 523 -39.98 0.53 -8.02
C ASN A 523 -40.20 -1.01 -8.04
N THR A 524 -39.75 -1.81 -9.02
CA THR A 524 -39.61 -3.31 -8.91
C THR A 524 -38.74 -3.93 -10.03
N PRO A 525 -38.05 -5.10 -9.87
CA PRO A 525 -37.67 -5.89 -8.68
C PRO A 525 -36.13 -6.01 -8.46
N ASP A 526 -35.72 -6.79 -7.44
CA ASP A 526 -34.39 -7.06 -6.81
C ASP A 526 -33.09 -7.10 -7.65
N LYS A 527 -33.13 -7.08 -9.00
CA LYS A 527 -31.93 -7.21 -9.87
C LYS A 527 -31.76 -6.01 -10.81
N SER A 528 -30.53 -5.52 -10.97
CA SER A 528 -30.24 -4.39 -11.87
C SER A 528 -30.31 -4.81 -13.36
N PRO A 529 -30.49 -3.87 -14.31
CA PRO A 529 -30.38 -4.17 -15.75
C PRO A 529 -29.07 -4.87 -16.13
N GLY A 530 -27.96 -4.48 -15.48
CA GLY A 530 -26.65 -5.11 -15.68
C GLY A 530 -26.59 -6.56 -15.21
N ASP A 531 -27.32 -6.90 -14.14
CA ASP A 531 -27.44 -8.28 -13.64
C ASP A 531 -28.32 -9.12 -14.57
N ARG A 532 -29.40 -8.53 -15.12
CA ARG A 532 -30.25 -9.18 -16.12
C ARG A 532 -29.47 -9.50 -17.40
N LEU A 533 -28.67 -8.54 -17.88
CA LEU A 533 -27.78 -8.76 -19.03
C LEU A 533 -26.84 -9.94 -18.78
N ALA A 534 -26.16 -9.97 -17.62
CA ALA A 534 -25.27 -11.07 -17.26
C ALA A 534 -26.02 -12.42 -17.18
N GLU A 535 -27.21 -12.44 -16.59
CA GLU A 535 -28.04 -13.64 -16.50
C GLU A 535 -28.47 -14.16 -17.89
N ILE A 536 -28.85 -13.28 -18.81
CA ILE A 536 -29.25 -13.67 -20.17
C ILE A 536 -28.04 -14.14 -20.97
N CYS A 537 -26.93 -13.40 -20.95
CA CYS A 537 -25.72 -13.76 -21.69
C CYS A 537 -25.07 -15.06 -21.20
N SER A 538 -25.18 -15.38 -19.91
CA SER A 538 -24.67 -16.65 -19.37
C SER A 538 -25.52 -17.87 -19.73
N LYS A 539 -26.84 -17.69 -19.96
CA LYS A 539 -27.76 -18.77 -20.33
C LYS A 539 -27.89 -18.95 -21.84
N ASN A 540 -27.79 -17.88 -22.61
CA ASN A 540 -28.00 -17.91 -24.06
C ASN A 540 -26.73 -18.38 -24.80
N THR A 541 -26.86 -19.45 -25.58
CA THR A 541 -25.77 -20.06 -26.36
C THR A 541 -25.76 -19.70 -27.83
N ASP A 542 -26.69 -18.87 -28.30
CA ASP A 542 -26.75 -18.41 -29.69
C ASP A 542 -25.46 -17.66 -30.04
N THR A 543 -24.94 -17.99 -31.22
CA THR A 543 -23.74 -17.35 -31.78
C THR A 543 -24.06 -16.10 -32.60
N ASP A 544 -25.36 -15.84 -32.81
CA ASP A 544 -25.90 -14.66 -33.49
C ASP A 544 -26.28 -13.60 -32.46
N ILE A 545 -25.54 -12.48 -32.47
CA ILE A 545 -25.72 -11.39 -31.51
C ILE A 545 -27.13 -10.78 -31.56
N ASP A 546 -27.75 -10.74 -32.73
CA ASP A 546 -29.07 -10.14 -32.91
C ASP A 546 -30.16 -11.01 -32.25
N LYS A 547 -30.02 -12.34 -32.27
CA LYS A 547 -30.91 -13.26 -31.54
C LYS A 547 -30.77 -13.15 -30.02
N VAL A 548 -29.56 -12.92 -29.52
CA VAL A 548 -29.34 -12.71 -28.08
C VAL A 548 -30.07 -11.46 -27.61
N MET A 549 -29.98 -10.36 -28.39
CA MET A 549 -30.60 -9.08 -28.06
C MET A 549 -32.13 -9.12 -27.98
N ILE A 550 -32.81 -9.98 -28.73
CA ILE A 550 -34.28 -10.12 -28.69
C ILE A 550 -34.77 -10.51 -27.28
N ASN A 551 -33.92 -11.16 -26.48
CA ASN A 551 -34.26 -11.54 -25.11
C ASN A 551 -34.10 -10.39 -24.09
N LEU A 552 -33.63 -9.22 -24.53
CA LEU A 552 -33.38 -8.05 -23.69
C LEU A 552 -34.43 -6.95 -23.90
N LYS A 553 -34.74 -6.24 -22.82
CA LYS A 553 -35.61 -5.06 -22.84
C LYS A 553 -34.81 -3.84 -23.30
N THR A 554 -34.92 -3.48 -24.56
CA THR A 554 -34.13 -2.39 -25.17
C THR A 554 -34.32 -1.03 -24.48
N GLU A 555 -35.44 -0.80 -23.80
CA GLU A 555 -35.74 0.44 -23.08
C GLU A 555 -34.77 0.68 -21.92
N GLU A 556 -34.20 -0.39 -21.33
CA GLU A 556 -33.23 -0.30 -20.22
C GLU A 556 -31.84 0.18 -20.68
N PHE A 557 -31.61 0.19 -21.99
CA PHE A 557 -30.33 0.51 -22.64
C PHE A 557 -30.33 1.90 -23.29
N VAL A 558 -31.46 2.62 -23.27
CA VAL A 558 -31.59 3.93 -23.90
C VAL A 558 -30.74 4.96 -23.15
N LEU A 559 -29.79 5.56 -23.88
CA LEU A 559 -28.87 6.58 -23.37
C LEU A 559 -28.83 7.81 -24.28
N ASP A 560 -28.54 8.96 -23.68
CA ASP A 560 -28.20 10.17 -24.43
C ASP A 560 -26.85 9.96 -25.16
N GLY A 561 -26.67 10.59 -26.32
CA GLY A 561 -25.45 10.43 -27.14
C GLY A 561 -24.12 10.87 -26.48
N PRO A 562 -24.05 12.01 -25.75
CA PRO A 562 -22.78 12.53 -25.24
C PRO A 562 -22.01 11.61 -24.26
N PRO A 563 -22.66 10.92 -23.30
CA PRO A 563 -22.00 9.90 -22.48
C PRO A 563 -21.27 8.82 -23.28
N LEU A 564 -21.94 8.21 -24.27
CA LEU A 564 -21.38 7.13 -25.08
C LEU A 564 -20.18 7.61 -25.91
N GLN A 565 -20.31 8.77 -26.56
CA GLN A 565 -19.21 9.36 -27.32
C GLN A 565 -17.98 9.63 -26.43
N SER A 566 -18.18 10.07 -25.18
CA SER A 566 -17.06 10.31 -24.27
C SER A 566 -16.35 9.06 -23.77
N LEU A 567 -17.02 7.91 -23.81
CA LEU A 567 -16.47 6.61 -23.41
C LEU A 567 -16.04 5.76 -24.62
N GLN A 568 -16.04 6.34 -25.82
CA GLN A 568 -15.77 5.63 -27.07
C GLN A 568 -14.45 4.87 -27.05
N GLN A 569 -13.40 5.43 -26.44
CA GLN A 569 -12.10 4.75 -26.37
C GLN A 569 -12.13 3.48 -25.51
N LEU A 570 -12.98 3.44 -24.46
CA LEU A 570 -13.19 2.23 -23.67
C LEU A 570 -13.98 1.18 -24.47
N ILE A 571 -14.97 1.62 -25.25
CA ILE A 571 -15.75 0.75 -26.15
C ILE A 571 -14.85 0.19 -27.26
N GLN A 572 -14.01 1.03 -27.86
CA GLN A 572 -13.01 0.64 -28.86
C GLN A 572 -12.05 -0.40 -28.28
N TRP A 573 -11.53 -0.17 -27.07
CA TRP A 573 -10.63 -1.11 -26.40
C TRP A 573 -11.26 -2.50 -26.24
N VAL A 574 -12.56 -2.60 -25.93
CA VAL A 574 -13.25 -3.90 -25.85
C VAL A 574 -13.26 -4.61 -27.21
N GLY A 575 -13.60 -3.90 -28.29
CA GLY A 575 -13.61 -4.45 -29.64
C GLY A 575 -12.22 -4.90 -30.11
N ASP A 576 -11.23 -4.04 -29.92
CA ASP A 576 -9.83 -4.30 -30.24
C ASP A 576 -9.29 -5.50 -29.45
N PHE A 577 -9.64 -5.61 -28.17
CA PHE A 577 -9.21 -6.71 -27.32
C PHE A 577 -9.83 -8.04 -27.75
N VAL A 578 -11.13 -8.07 -28.11
CA VAL A 578 -11.75 -9.28 -28.66
C VAL A 578 -11.10 -9.68 -29.98
N LEU A 579 -10.88 -8.74 -30.89
CA LEU A 579 -10.19 -9.00 -32.16
C LEU A 579 -8.78 -9.55 -31.92
N TYR A 580 -8.02 -8.93 -31.01
CA TYR A 580 -6.69 -9.39 -30.64
C TYR A 580 -6.70 -10.82 -30.09
N LEU A 581 -7.63 -11.14 -29.19
CA LEU A 581 -7.75 -12.48 -28.61
C LEU A 581 -8.08 -13.52 -29.68
N MET A 582 -9.07 -13.27 -30.53
CA MET A 582 -9.48 -14.22 -31.56
C MET A 582 -8.37 -14.41 -32.61
N ALA A 583 -7.73 -13.34 -33.06
CA ALA A 583 -6.62 -13.42 -34.01
C ALA A 583 -5.39 -14.17 -33.46
N ASN A 584 -5.23 -14.22 -32.13
CA ASN A 584 -4.14 -14.97 -31.49
C ASN A 584 -4.54 -16.36 -31.00
N LEU A 585 -5.81 -16.76 -31.13
CA LEU A 585 -6.27 -18.11 -30.77
C LEU A 585 -5.45 -19.21 -31.45
N PRO A 586 -5.09 -19.13 -32.75
CA PRO A 586 -4.31 -20.18 -33.41
C PRO A 586 -2.87 -20.32 -32.90
N ASN A 587 -2.34 -19.30 -32.23
CA ASN A 587 -0.93 -19.23 -31.83
C ASN A 587 -0.64 -19.92 -30.48
N GLN A 588 -1.50 -20.84 -30.02
CA GLN A 588 -1.42 -21.43 -28.68
C GLN A 588 -0.15 -22.26 -28.41
N GLY A 589 0.52 -22.78 -29.45
CA GLY A 589 1.74 -23.61 -29.32
C GLY A 589 3.06 -22.84 -29.18
N SER A 590 3.03 -21.50 -29.16
CA SER A 590 4.23 -20.65 -29.08
C SER A 590 4.53 -20.19 -27.64
N VAL A 591 5.61 -19.43 -27.45
CA VAL A 591 5.98 -18.81 -26.16
C VAL A 591 4.76 -18.05 -25.60
N VAL A 592 4.46 -18.22 -24.31
CA VAL A 592 3.28 -17.61 -23.64
C VAL A 592 3.28 -16.09 -23.86
N ARG A 593 2.32 -15.59 -24.63
CA ARG A 593 2.12 -14.16 -24.92
C ARG A 593 0.97 -13.60 -24.07
N PRO A 594 0.96 -12.28 -23.80
CA PRO A 594 -0.20 -11.62 -23.23
C PRO A 594 -1.48 -11.90 -24.04
N GLY A 595 -2.58 -12.12 -23.34
CA GLY A 595 -3.88 -12.54 -23.84
C GLY A 595 -4.15 -14.04 -23.68
N PHE A 596 -3.13 -14.88 -23.48
CA PHE A 596 -3.31 -16.33 -23.51
C PHE A 596 -4.18 -16.87 -22.37
N GLY A 597 -4.02 -16.33 -21.15
CA GLY A 597 -4.84 -16.72 -20.00
C GLY A 597 -6.32 -16.40 -20.18
N PHE A 598 -6.68 -15.39 -20.99
CA PHE A 598 -8.07 -15.05 -21.29
C PHE A 598 -8.76 -16.10 -22.15
N LEU A 599 -8.04 -16.75 -23.06
CA LEU A 599 -8.62 -17.70 -24.02
C LEU A 599 -9.20 -18.95 -23.33
N ARG A 600 -8.86 -19.16 -22.05
CA ARG A 600 -9.34 -20.27 -21.22
C ARG A 600 -10.14 -19.80 -19.99
N ASP A 601 -10.37 -18.49 -19.85
CA ASP A 601 -11.06 -17.90 -18.69
C ASP A 601 -12.53 -17.62 -19.06
N GLY A 602 -13.39 -18.62 -18.83
CA GLY A 602 -14.81 -18.55 -19.18
C GLY A 602 -15.54 -17.34 -18.60
N TRP A 603 -15.15 -16.90 -17.39
CA TRP A 603 -15.73 -15.71 -16.77
C TRP A 603 -15.37 -14.43 -17.52
N SER A 604 -14.10 -14.26 -17.89
CA SER A 604 -13.65 -13.08 -18.66
C SER A 604 -14.22 -13.09 -20.08
N LEU A 605 -14.27 -14.25 -20.74
CA LEU A 605 -14.90 -14.40 -22.06
C LEU A 605 -16.40 -14.08 -22.01
N GLY A 606 -17.10 -14.54 -20.95
CA GLY A 606 -18.50 -14.20 -20.71
C GLY A 606 -18.71 -12.70 -20.53
N MET A 607 -17.83 -12.04 -19.77
CA MET A 607 -17.88 -10.58 -19.60
C MET A 607 -17.66 -9.83 -20.92
N LEU A 608 -16.73 -10.29 -21.78
CA LEU A 608 -16.55 -9.71 -23.11
C LEU A 608 -17.82 -9.86 -23.97
N ARG A 609 -18.48 -11.02 -23.92
CA ARG A 609 -19.77 -11.23 -24.61
C ARG A 609 -20.83 -10.25 -24.14
N GLU A 610 -20.99 -10.07 -22.83
CA GLU A 610 -21.92 -9.10 -22.26
C GLU A 610 -21.63 -7.68 -22.78
N MET A 611 -20.35 -7.29 -22.83
CA MET A 611 -19.96 -5.98 -23.35
C MET A 611 -20.29 -5.84 -24.84
N MET A 612 -20.00 -6.85 -25.65
CA MET A 612 -20.34 -6.83 -27.08
C MET A 612 -21.85 -6.70 -27.31
N VAL A 613 -22.68 -7.45 -26.59
CA VAL A 613 -24.15 -7.35 -26.70
C VAL A 613 -24.62 -5.92 -26.35
N MET A 614 -24.14 -5.37 -25.24
CA MET A 614 -24.51 -4.02 -24.81
C MET A 614 -24.07 -2.94 -25.82
N ILE A 615 -22.83 -3.04 -26.33
CA ILE A 615 -22.30 -2.13 -27.34
C ILE A 615 -23.12 -2.22 -28.65
N ARG A 616 -23.56 -3.43 -29.05
CA ARG A 616 -24.38 -3.64 -30.25
C ARG A 616 -25.75 -2.96 -30.11
N ILE A 617 -26.41 -3.10 -28.96
CA ILE A 617 -27.68 -2.41 -28.68
C ILE A 617 -27.50 -0.89 -28.80
N TRP A 618 -26.44 -0.34 -28.20
CA TRP A 618 -26.16 1.09 -28.32
C TRP A 618 -25.84 1.52 -29.75
N GLY A 619 -25.14 0.68 -30.52
CA GLY A 619 -24.84 0.95 -31.93
C GLY A 619 -26.09 1.04 -32.81
N LEU A 620 -27.12 0.25 -32.52
CA LEU A 620 -28.41 0.35 -33.22
C LEU A 620 -29.12 1.70 -32.95
N LEU A 621 -28.97 2.24 -31.74
CA LEU A 621 -29.53 3.53 -31.35
C LEU A 621 -28.66 4.71 -31.81
N LYS A 622 -27.33 4.54 -31.80
CA LYS A 622 -26.29 5.54 -32.05
C LYS A 622 -25.10 4.87 -32.76
N PRO A 623 -25.09 4.78 -34.10
CA PRO A 623 -24.04 4.09 -34.85
C PRO A 623 -22.61 4.57 -34.55
N GLY A 624 -22.45 5.85 -34.23
CA GLY A 624 -21.15 6.45 -33.90
C GLY A 624 -20.49 5.97 -32.59
N CYS A 625 -21.17 5.12 -31.79
CA CYS A 625 -20.55 4.51 -30.61
C CYS A 625 -19.95 3.12 -30.86
N LEU A 626 -20.10 2.55 -32.06
CA LEU A 626 -19.57 1.23 -32.36
C LEU A 626 -18.03 1.26 -32.44
N PRO A 627 -17.33 0.18 -32.05
CA PRO A 627 -15.91 0.03 -32.36
C PRO A 627 -15.70 0.10 -33.87
N ILE A 628 -14.64 0.79 -34.28
CA ILE A 628 -14.25 0.94 -35.67
C ILE A 628 -13.20 -0.13 -35.97
N TYR A 629 -13.45 -0.95 -36.99
CA TYR A 629 -12.52 -1.96 -37.49
C TYR A 629 -12.03 -1.56 -38.88
N THR A 630 -10.74 -1.76 -39.14
CA THR A 630 -10.21 -1.63 -40.51
C THR A 630 -10.36 -2.97 -41.21
N ALA A 631 -11.43 -3.11 -41.99
CA ALA A 631 -11.75 -4.33 -42.73
C ALA A 631 -11.26 -4.26 -44.18
N THR A 632 -10.98 -5.41 -44.78
CA THR A 632 -10.68 -5.52 -46.22
C THR A 632 -11.93 -5.49 -47.11
N SER A 633 -13.13 -5.56 -46.51
CA SER A 633 -14.43 -5.50 -47.18
C SER A 633 -15.39 -4.54 -46.46
N ASP A 634 -16.01 -3.63 -47.22
CA ASP A 634 -16.91 -2.60 -46.69
C ASP A 634 -18.27 -3.15 -46.20
N ASN A 635 -18.65 -4.36 -46.63
CA ASN A 635 -19.95 -4.98 -46.29
C ASN A 635 -19.85 -5.96 -45.10
N GLN A 636 -18.70 -6.08 -44.45
CA GLN A 636 -18.49 -7.05 -43.38
C GLN A 636 -19.00 -6.51 -42.04
N ASP A 637 -19.94 -7.24 -41.41
CA ASP A 637 -20.30 -7.00 -40.00
C ASP A 637 -19.23 -7.62 -39.08
N SER A 638 -18.13 -6.90 -38.89
CA SER A 638 -17.00 -7.34 -38.07
C SER A 638 -17.40 -7.64 -36.62
N MET A 639 -18.35 -6.88 -36.07
CA MET A 639 -18.79 -7.07 -34.69
C MET A 639 -19.58 -8.38 -34.52
N SER A 640 -20.48 -8.68 -35.45
CA SER A 640 -21.22 -9.95 -35.47
C SER A 640 -20.27 -11.14 -35.68
N LEU A 641 -19.29 -11.02 -36.60
CA LEU A 641 -18.25 -12.03 -36.78
C LEU A 641 -17.47 -12.30 -35.48
N LEU A 642 -16.97 -11.26 -34.84
CA LEU A 642 -16.19 -11.39 -33.60
C LEU A 642 -17.02 -11.95 -32.44
N PHE A 643 -18.29 -11.56 -32.32
CA PHE A 643 -19.18 -12.10 -31.30
C PHE A 643 -19.42 -13.59 -31.49
N ARG A 644 -19.60 -14.04 -32.73
CA ARG A 644 -19.79 -15.45 -33.08
C ARG A 644 -18.58 -16.29 -32.68
N LEU A 645 -17.37 -15.84 -33.03
CA LEU A 645 -16.11 -16.53 -32.68
C LEU A 645 -15.87 -16.54 -31.16
N LEU A 646 -16.07 -15.39 -30.50
CA LEU A 646 -15.99 -15.27 -29.05
C LEU A 646 -16.98 -16.20 -28.34
N THR A 647 -18.19 -16.30 -28.87
CA THR A 647 -19.25 -17.17 -28.33
C THR A 647 -18.87 -18.64 -28.43
N LYS A 648 -18.36 -19.08 -29.59
CA LYS A 648 -17.84 -20.45 -29.75
C LYS A 648 -16.73 -20.75 -28.74
N LEU A 649 -15.75 -19.87 -28.60
CA LEU A 649 -14.66 -20.06 -27.63
C LEU A 649 -15.16 -20.08 -26.18
N TRP A 650 -16.09 -19.19 -25.83
CA TRP A 650 -16.69 -19.18 -24.50
C TRP A 650 -17.41 -20.48 -24.18
N LEU A 651 -18.12 -21.10 -25.13
CA LEU A 651 -18.79 -22.38 -24.91
C LEU A 651 -17.80 -23.49 -24.52
N CYS A 652 -16.58 -23.45 -25.06
CA CYS A 652 -15.51 -24.38 -24.67
C CYS A 652 -15.00 -24.16 -23.24
N SER A 653 -15.11 -22.93 -22.71
CA SER A 653 -14.46 -22.52 -21.44
C SER A 653 -15.44 -22.15 -20.32
N ARG A 654 -16.76 -22.16 -20.57
CA ARG A 654 -17.76 -21.68 -19.59
C ARG A 654 -17.88 -22.57 -18.35
N ASP A 655 -17.56 -23.85 -18.49
CA ASP A 655 -17.67 -24.86 -17.43
C ASP A 655 -16.28 -25.13 -16.84
N GLU A 656 -15.97 -24.47 -15.70
CA GLU A 656 -14.64 -24.51 -15.04
C GLU A 656 -14.13 -25.93 -14.73
N GLY A 657 -15.03 -26.90 -14.55
CA GLY A 657 -14.65 -28.29 -14.24
C GLY A 657 -14.23 -29.14 -15.45
N HIS A 658 -14.57 -28.73 -16.68
CA HIS A 658 -14.30 -29.49 -17.91
C HIS A 658 -14.06 -28.57 -19.12
N PRO A 659 -13.01 -27.72 -19.10
CA PRO A 659 -12.66 -26.91 -20.25
C PRO A 659 -12.37 -27.79 -21.46
N GLN A 660 -13.11 -27.57 -22.55
CA GLN A 660 -12.92 -28.24 -23.82
C GLN A 660 -11.88 -27.49 -24.66
N GLU A 661 -11.09 -28.21 -25.45
CA GLU A 661 -10.24 -27.55 -26.44
C GLU A 661 -11.09 -26.98 -27.58
N PRO A 662 -10.70 -25.81 -28.14
CA PRO A 662 -11.37 -25.26 -29.32
C PRO A 662 -11.24 -26.24 -30.49
N ASP A 663 -12.32 -26.41 -31.25
CA ASP A 663 -12.37 -27.30 -32.40
C ASP A 663 -11.58 -26.73 -33.60
N GLU A 664 -11.08 -27.61 -34.47
CA GLU A 664 -10.31 -27.21 -35.67
C GLU A 664 -11.02 -26.16 -36.52
N PRO A 665 -12.36 -26.25 -36.78
CA PRO A 665 -13.07 -25.21 -37.53
C PRO A 665 -12.98 -23.82 -36.90
N LEU A 666 -13.09 -23.69 -35.57
CA LEU A 666 -12.95 -22.38 -34.91
C LEU A 666 -11.54 -21.83 -35.06
N ILE A 667 -10.52 -22.69 -34.94
CA ILE A 667 -9.12 -22.30 -35.11
C ILE A 667 -8.89 -21.82 -36.55
N ASP A 668 -9.35 -22.55 -37.56
CA ASP A 668 -9.22 -22.20 -38.97
C ASP A 668 -9.88 -20.86 -39.30
N GLU A 669 -11.08 -20.61 -38.76
CA GLU A 669 -11.75 -19.32 -38.91
C GLU A 669 -10.95 -18.17 -38.28
N CYS A 670 -10.36 -18.39 -37.10
CA CYS A 670 -9.51 -17.42 -36.43
C CYS A 670 -8.17 -17.19 -37.16
N CYS A 671 -7.60 -18.20 -37.81
CA CYS A 671 -6.41 -18.07 -38.66
C CYS A 671 -6.61 -17.08 -39.80
N LEU A 672 -7.84 -16.98 -40.31
CA LEU A 672 -8.20 -16.08 -41.41
C LEU A 672 -8.53 -14.65 -40.96
N LEU A 673 -8.61 -14.36 -39.64
CA LEU A 673 -8.95 -13.03 -39.17
C LEU A 673 -7.95 -11.94 -39.58
N PRO A 674 -6.62 -12.13 -39.49
CA PRO A 674 -5.66 -11.09 -39.85
C PRO A 674 -5.68 -10.69 -41.33
N SER A 675 -6.26 -11.51 -42.23
CA SER A 675 -6.46 -11.16 -43.64
C SER A 675 -7.79 -10.44 -43.90
N GLN A 676 -8.72 -10.47 -42.94
CA GLN A 676 -10.02 -9.80 -43.02
C GLN A 676 -10.01 -8.45 -42.30
N LEU A 677 -9.33 -8.39 -41.15
CA LEU A 677 -9.32 -7.25 -40.23
C LEU A 677 -7.89 -6.92 -39.83
N LEU A 678 -7.56 -5.63 -39.78
CA LEU A 678 -6.30 -5.16 -39.21
C LEU A 678 -6.29 -5.44 -37.71
N VAL A 679 -5.41 -6.34 -37.27
CA VAL A 679 -5.26 -6.69 -35.86
C VAL A 679 -4.53 -5.56 -35.12
N PRO A 680 -5.11 -5.00 -34.05
CA PRO A 680 -4.50 -3.92 -33.31
C PRO A 680 -3.26 -4.38 -32.55
N SER A 681 -2.29 -3.47 -32.38
CA SER A 681 -1.19 -3.66 -31.44
C SER A 681 -1.64 -3.20 -30.05
N MET A 682 -1.43 -4.04 -29.04
CA MET A 682 -1.84 -3.75 -27.67
C MET A 682 -0.63 -3.28 -26.84
N ASP A 683 -0.76 -2.15 -26.13
CA ASP A 683 0.23 -1.69 -25.14
C ASP A 683 -0.05 -2.36 -23.78
N TRP A 684 0.80 -3.33 -23.42
CA TRP A 684 0.57 -4.18 -22.25
C TRP A 684 1.14 -3.60 -20.97
N LEU A 685 0.35 -3.69 -19.90
CA LEU A 685 0.81 -3.51 -18.52
C LEU A 685 1.02 -4.88 -17.89
N PRO A 686 1.94 -5.02 -16.92
CA PRO A 686 2.73 -3.96 -16.30
C PRO A 686 4.04 -3.67 -17.04
N VAL A 687 4.48 -2.40 -17.00
CA VAL A 687 5.86 -2.04 -17.31
C VAL A 687 6.75 -2.46 -16.13
N ASN A 688 7.91 -3.06 -16.41
CA ASN A 688 8.79 -3.61 -15.37
C ASN A 688 9.93 -2.64 -15.02
N ASP A 689 9.57 -1.48 -14.47
CA ASP A 689 10.50 -0.39 -14.13
C ASP A 689 10.93 -0.37 -12.65
N GLY A 690 10.10 -0.89 -11.76
CA GLY A 690 10.34 -0.98 -10.31
C GLY A 690 11.49 -1.90 -9.88
N ILE A 691 11.91 -1.76 -8.62
CA ILE A 691 13.08 -2.46 -8.07
C ILE A 691 12.75 -3.91 -7.63
N ILE A 692 11.50 -4.26 -7.28
CA ILE A 692 11.17 -5.58 -6.69
C ILE A 692 11.59 -6.78 -7.56
N CYS A 693 11.41 -6.68 -8.88
CA CYS A 693 11.81 -7.72 -9.82
C CYS A 693 13.34 -7.86 -9.93
N LYS A 694 14.08 -6.78 -9.62
CA LYS A 694 15.55 -6.73 -9.64
C LYS A 694 16.16 -7.19 -8.30
N LEU A 695 15.35 -7.23 -7.24
CA LEU A 695 15.75 -7.66 -5.90
C LEU A 695 15.78 -9.18 -5.71
N GLN A 696 15.41 -9.99 -6.71
CA GLN A 696 15.43 -11.46 -6.56
C GLN A 696 16.84 -12.04 -6.32
N GLY A 697 17.90 -11.28 -6.60
CA GLY A 697 19.27 -11.63 -6.26
C GLY A 697 19.60 -11.55 -4.75
N LYS A 698 20.59 -12.33 -4.31
CA LYS A 698 21.10 -12.30 -2.93
C LYS A 698 22.04 -11.12 -2.63
N HIS A 699 22.46 -10.37 -3.65
CA HIS A 699 23.40 -9.26 -3.48
C HIS A 699 22.66 -7.94 -3.23
N PRO A 700 23.14 -7.11 -2.27
CA PRO A 700 22.58 -5.80 -2.03
C PRO A 700 22.80 -4.89 -3.24
N LEU A 701 21.75 -4.23 -3.70
CA LEU A 701 21.85 -3.21 -4.75
C LEU A 701 22.29 -1.88 -4.17
N ARG A 702 23.18 -1.17 -4.87
CA ARG A 702 23.55 0.22 -4.53
C ARG A 702 22.86 1.15 -5.49
N LEU A 703 22.06 2.06 -4.94
CA LEU A 703 21.20 3.00 -5.66
C LEU A 703 21.61 4.43 -5.30
N GLN A 704 21.26 5.38 -6.15
CA GLN A 704 21.52 6.79 -5.92
C GLN A 704 20.22 7.58 -6.01
N PHE A 705 20.00 8.46 -5.03
CA PHE A 705 18.87 9.39 -5.04
C PHE A 705 18.92 10.31 -6.26
N GLY A 706 17.77 10.52 -6.90
CA GLY A 706 17.60 11.34 -8.11
C GLY A 706 18.11 10.70 -9.40
N LYS A 707 18.71 9.51 -9.36
CA LYS A 707 19.20 8.81 -10.56
C LYS A 707 18.46 7.49 -10.76
N PRO A 708 17.65 7.38 -11.85
CA PRO A 708 16.98 6.14 -12.19
C PRO A 708 17.95 4.96 -12.26
N TYR A 709 17.54 3.82 -11.70
CA TYR A 709 18.37 2.63 -11.73
C TYR A 709 18.43 2.03 -13.13
N SER A 710 19.57 2.20 -13.81
CA SER A 710 19.92 1.52 -15.05
C SER A 710 20.88 0.37 -14.74
N LEU A 711 20.57 -0.84 -15.20
CA LEU A 711 21.47 -2.00 -15.07
C LEU A 711 22.62 -1.86 -16.08
N PRO A 712 23.89 -1.86 -15.65
CA PRO A 712 25.00 -2.06 -16.58
C PRO A 712 25.07 -3.54 -16.97
N GLY A 713 24.98 -3.85 -18.27
CA GLY A 713 25.52 -5.11 -18.81
C GLY A 713 24.62 -6.35 -18.86
N LEU A 714 23.30 -6.22 -19.01
CA LEU A 714 22.51 -7.36 -19.54
C LEU A 714 22.60 -7.35 -21.07
N ASN A 715 23.28 -8.36 -21.64
CA ASN A 715 23.19 -8.62 -23.08
C ASN A 715 21.71 -8.77 -23.47
N SER A 716 21.38 -8.12 -24.58
CA SER A 716 20.06 -8.09 -25.22
C SER A 716 19.68 -9.44 -25.80
N THR A 717 19.50 -10.46 -24.95
CA THR A 717 19.04 -11.79 -25.37
C THR A 717 17.74 -12.15 -24.70
N ALA A 718 16.66 -11.97 -25.48
CA ALA A 718 15.34 -12.62 -25.46
C ALA A 718 14.49 -12.53 -24.17
N GLN A 719 13.23 -12.13 -24.35
CA GLN A 719 12.08 -12.08 -23.41
C GLN A 719 11.83 -10.77 -22.64
N VAL A 720 12.82 -9.87 -22.53
CA VAL A 720 12.65 -8.58 -21.82
C VAL A 720 12.11 -7.45 -22.73
N GLU A 721 12.21 -7.59 -24.05
CA GLU A 721 11.74 -6.56 -25.00
C GLU A 721 10.22 -6.33 -25.01
N VAL A 722 9.40 -7.33 -24.64
CA VAL A 722 7.93 -7.19 -24.61
C VAL A 722 7.47 -6.19 -23.54
N PHE A 723 8.26 -5.99 -22.49
CA PHE A 723 7.93 -5.16 -21.33
C PHE A 723 8.79 -3.89 -21.23
N SER A 724 9.61 -3.64 -22.25
CA SER A 724 10.50 -2.50 -22.35
C SER A 724 9.99 -1.59 -23.47
N ARG A 725 9.59 -0.36 -23.15
CA ARG A 725 9.21 0.60 -24.21
C ARG A 725 10.46 1.00 -24.99
N SER A 726 10.48 0.76 -26.29
CA SER A 726 11.53 1.28 -27.16
C SER A 726 11.37 2.80 -27.35
N PRO A 727 12.46 3.55 -27.50
CA PRO A 727 12.41 4.97 -27.86
C PRO A 727 11.67 5.16 -29.20
N GLY A 728 10.69 6.06 -29.26
CA GLY A 728 9.91 6.35 -30.47
C GLY A 728 8.52 5.70 -30.56
N VAL A 729 8.12 4.90 -29.57
CA VAL A 729 6.78 4.30 -29.49
C VAL A 729 5.74 5.33 -29.02
N GLN A 730 4.53 5.29 -29.60
CA GLN A 730 3.41 6.10 -29.13
C GLN A 730 3.11 5.78 -27.66
N ARG A 731 3.08 6.80 -26.80
CA ARG A 731 2.65 6.62 -25.41
C ARG A 731 1.13 6.50 -25.36
N MET A 732 0.64 5.65 -24.47
CA MET A 732 -0.78 5.44 -24.23
C MET A 732 -1.18 5.95 -22.85
N ASP A 733 -2.32 6.63 -22.79
CA ASP A 733 -3.09 6.79 -21.58
C ASP A 733 -3.89 5.50 -21.35
N HIS A 734 -3.43 4.67 -20.43
CA HIS A 734 -3.97 3.32 -20.26
C HIS A 734 -5.32 3.32 -19.54
N LEU A 735 -5.60 4.34 -18.72
CA LEU A 735 -6.91 4.46 -18.08
C LEU A 735 -7.97 4.95 -19.05
N ARG A 736 -7.58 5.81 -20.00
CA ARG A 736 -8.50 6.38 -20.99
C ARG A 736 -8.52 5.59 -22.30
N CYS A 737 -7.62 4.63 -22.44
CA CYS A 737 -7.34 3.89 -23.68
C CYS A 737 -7.08 4.83 -24.87
N LEU A 738 -6.33 5.91 -24.64
CA LEU A 738 -6.10 6.97 -25.63
C LEU A 738 -4.61 7.05 -25.99
N TYR A 739 -4.28 7.10 -27.28
CA TYR A 739 -2.92 7.42 -27.71
C TYR A 739 -2.59 8.89 -27.45
N MET A 740 -1.43 9.12 -26.84
CA MET A 740 -0.89 10.45 -26.52
C MET A 740 0.20 10.90 -27.50
N GLY A 741 0.55 10.05 -28.47
CA GLY A 741 1.65 10.30 -29.40
C GLY A 741 3.03 9.98 -28.80
N VAL A 742 4.09 10.25 -29.57
CA VAL A 742 5.47 9.84 -29.23
C VAL A 742 6.10 10.72 -28.15
N CYS A 743 5.85 12.03 -28.23
CA CYS A 743 6.33 13.04 -27.28
C CYS A 743 5.13 13.82 -26.72
N PRO A 744 4.37 13.24 -25.78
CA PRO A 744 3.23 13.93 -25.22
C PRO A 744 3.68 15.19 -24.46
N THR A 745 2.98 16.29 -24.70
CA THR A 745 3.24 17.58 -24.03
C THR A 745 2.42 17.73 -22.75
N GLU A 746 1.43 16.85 -22.58
CA GLU A 746 0.50 16.86 -21.48
C GLU A 746 1.13 16.34 -20.19
N ASP A 747 0.94 17.11 -19.12
CA ASP A 747 1.22 16.70 -17.75
C ASP A 747 0.59 15.32 -17.45
N SER A 748 1.43 14.39 -17.01
CA SER A 748 1.05 12.98 -16.85
C SER A 748 1.49 12.41 -15.51
N LYS A 749 0.83 11.35 -15.08
CA LYS A 749 1.17 10.55 -13.90
C LYS A 749 1.33 9.08 -14.25
N ALA A 750 2.21 8.40 -13.52
CA ALA A 750 2.48 6.98 -13.64
C ALA A 750 2.12 6.23 -12.36
N CYS A 751 1.67 4.99 -12.47
CA CYS A 751 1.47 4.12 -11.33
C CYS A 751 2.81 3.55 -10.84
N THR A 752 3.08 3.65 -9.54
CA THR A 752 4.31 3.12 -8.93
C THR A 752 4.42 1.60 -8.96
N ARG A 753 3.35 0.85 -9.23
CA ARG A 753 3.37 -0.62 -9.20
C ARG A 753 3.38 -1.28 -10.57
N CYS A 754 2.61 -0.74 -11.51
CA CYS A 754 2.47 -1.34 -12.85
C CYS A 754 2.95 -0.46 -14.00
N GLY A 755 3.38 0.77 -13.72
CA GLY A 755 3.80 1.71 -14.77
C GLY A 755 2.66 2.23 -15.65
N CYS A 756 1.39 2.00 -15.28
CA CYS A 756 0.23 2.61 -15.94
C CYS A 756 0.40 4.12 -16.02
N VAL A 757 0.33 4.68 -17.22
CA VAL A 757 0.42 6.12 -17.47
C VAL A 757 -0.96 6.66 -17.80
N THR A 758 -1.27 7.85 -17.28
CA THR A 758 -2.50 8.58 -17.57
C THR A 758 -2.28 10.09 -17.45
N MET A 759 -2.97 10.90 -18.25
CA MET A 759 -2.90 12.35 -18.15
C MET A 759 -3.43 12.85 -16.81
N LEU A 760 -2.78 13.87 -16.24
CA LEU A 760 -3.20 14.52 -15.00
C LEU A 760 -4.52 15.27 -15.18
N ARG A 761 -4.68 15.95 -16.32
CA ARG A 761 -5.91 16.68 -16.67
C ARG A 761 -6.66 15.94 -17.75
N SER A 762 -7.97 15.82 -17.58
CA SER A 762 -8.82 15.19 -18.59
C SER A 762 -8.98 16.09 -19.81
N PRO A 763 -8.87 15.54 -21.04
CA PRO A 763 -9.27 16.27 -22.24
C PRO A 763 -10.80 16.38 -22.36
N ASN A 764 -11.57 15.53 -21.66
CA ASN A 764 -13.02 15.45 -21.80
C ASN A 764 -13.74 15.95 -20.53
N LYS A 765 -14.81 16.73 -20.71
CA LYS A 765 -15.55 17.38 -19.60
C LYS A 765 -16.92 16.75 -19.31
N THR A 766 -17.31 15.67 -20.00
CA THR A 766 -18.60 15.00 -19.73
C THR A 766 -18.68 14.40 -18.33
N ASN A 767 -19.89 14.28 -17.80
CA ASN A 767 -20.12 13.68 -16.48
C ASN A 767 -19.73 12.20 -16.44
N ALA A 768 -19.96 11.46 -17.53
CA ALA A 768 -19.61 10.04 -17.63
C ALA A 768 -18.08 9.83 -17.51
N MET A 769 -17.30 10.62 -18.26
CA MET A 769 -15.84 10.52 -18.18
C MET A 769 -15.30 10.98 -16.83
N LYS A 770 -15.87 12.05 -16.25
CA LYS A 770 -15.51 12.46 -14.88
C LYS A 770 -15.77 11.34 -13.87
N GLN A 771 -16.92 10.67 -13.94
CA GLN A 771 -17.24 9.55 -13.05
C GLN A 771 -16.27 8.37 -13.21
N TRP A 772 -15.86 8.06 -14.44
CA TRP A 772 -14.81 7.07 -14.71
C TRP A 772 -13.49 7.45 -14.00
N GLU A 773 -13.02 8.67 -14.22
CA GLU A 773 -11.72 9.13 -13.71
C GLU A 773 -11.70 9.27 -12.18
N GLN A 774 -12.80 9.70 -11.57
CA GLN A 774 -12.90 9.85 -10.11
C GLN A 774 -12.70 8.52 -9.36
N ARG A 775 -13.03 7.38 -9.98
CA ARG A 775 -12.76 6.04 -9.40
C ARG A 775 -11.27 5.76 -9.22
N TRP A 776 -10.43 6.36 -10.06
CA TRP A 776 -8.98 6.11 -10.15
C TRP A 776 -8.14 7.31 -9.72
N ILE A 777 -8.76 8.32 -9.08
CA ILE A 777 -8.05 9.53 -8.70
C ILE A 777 -6.97 9.25 -7.64
N LYS A 778 -7.28 8.38 -6.67
CA LYS A 778 -6.38 8.03 -5.55
C LYS A 778 -5.34 6.97 -5.93
N ASN A 779 -5.77 5.91 -6.63
CA ASN A 779 -4.95 4.75 -6.94
C ASN A 779 -5.22 4.25 -8.36
N CYS A 780 -4.25 3.55 -8.94
CA CYS A 780 -4.39 2.83 -10.20
C CYS A 780 -5.31 1.60 -10.05
N LEU A 781 -5.74 1.03 -11.19
CA LEU A 781 -6.49 -0.23 -11.28
C LEU A 781 -5.84 -1.37 -10.48
N CYS A 782 -4.51 -1.44 -10.44
CA CYS A 782 -3.76 -2.45 -9.69
C CYS A 782 -3.61 -2.12 -8.20
N GLY A 783 -4.19 -1.01 -7.72
CA GLY A 783 -4.08 -0.52 -6.35
C GLY A 783 -2.78 0.26 -6.05
N GLY A 784 -1.85 0.37 -7.00
CA GLY A 784 -0.63 1.16 -6.83
C GLY A 784 -0.89 2.67 -6.82
N LEU A 785 0.02 3.41 -6.20
CA LEU A 785 -0.09 4.86 -6.04
C LEU A 785 0.29 5.60 -7.32
N TRP A 786 -0.11 6.86 -7.42
CA TRP A 786 0.25 7.73 -8.53
C TRP A 786 1.48 8.57 -8.21
N ARG A 787 2.42 8.66 -9.16
CA ARG A 787 3.51 9.64 -9.15
C ARG A 787 3.41 10.54 -10.38
N ARG A 788 3.67 11.83 -10.23
CA ARG A 788 3.81 12.75 -11.36
C ARG A 788 5.05 12.39 -12.17
N ILE A 789 4.93 12.38 -13.49
CA ILE A 789 6.07 12.19 -14.39
C ILE A 789 6.73 13.57 -14.61
N PRO A 790 8.04 13.73 -14.36
CA PRO A 790 8.73 15.00 -14.62
C PRO A 790 8.68 15.38 -16.09
N SER A 791 8.44 16.66 -16.38
CA SER A 791 8.40 17.22 -17.74
C SER A 791 9.75 17.15 -18.49
N THR A 792 10.86 16.94 -17.80
CA THR A 792 12.19 16.75 -18.42
C THR A 792 12.43 15.30 -18.91
N MET A 793 11.48 14.39 -18.68
CA MET A 793 11.47 13.00 -19.17
C MET A 793 10.37 12.78 -20.25
N SER A 794 9.74 13.86 -20.74
CA SER A 794 8.78 13.81 -21.85
C SER A 794 9.48 13.71 -23.19
#